data_AF-A0A1G8EQI5-F1
#
_entry.id   AF-A0A1G8EQI5-F1
#
_cell.length_a   1.000
_cell.length_b   1.000
_cell.length_c   1.000
_cell.angle_alpha   90.00
_cell.angle_beta   90.00
_cell.angle_gamma   90.00
#
_symmetry.space_group_name_H-M   'P 1'
#
loop_
_entity.id
_entity.type
_entity.pdbx_description
1 polymer ?
#
loop_
_entity_poly.entity_id
_entity_poly.type
_entity_poly.pdbx_seq_one_letter_code
_entity_poly.pdbx_strand_id
1 'polypeptide(L)'
;MSGAEGNGSGDLVLAGEFPTPDLEQWRGLVDKALKGAPFDKKLLTRTAEGLTVQPLYTRADMPPAPAGLPGFAPFTRGRTAAAGALAGWEIRQTFAHPDPAHSNREILLELNRGVEGLALVLDPEGRRGIKVRRAADLDRVLAEVRLDLAPVSVEAGRHGFAAATLMLHKWAASGAAPDAIRGSLNVDPLGTLAAEGRLAAPLKDELARAAALAAHVAEAWPGVRALTVATDAHVDAGATDAQELAIALAGGVATLKALEAAGVGLETALSQLQFRLSVGADFFKGIAKLRAFRQLWCRLAEACGAEGAARGAVIHAVTAGPMMSRRDPWVNILRATVGAFAAGVGGADAITVRPFDATLGLPADLARRIARNTQLILKEESNLHRVIDPAGGAWALETLSAELAARAWETFRDLERRGGLPAVLADGSLADDLAQSWAARAAALARRKEPVTGVSEFPNLTEELPEPTPRPDPASLPDSPPPAGGEPDLAALAADPVGGAIAALKAGAALDAVSAALAGAADELASGPLPSHRLGEDFEALRDAADAHKAAHGAWPGIFSANLGPVAEHTARATFARNLFEAGGVQALPGSGATDPAELAKAFADSGAQAAVICGNDARYEELAVPVAQALKAAGCKVLYLAGKPGEAEADWRAAGIDGFIHLGGPVLEVLTDLHARLGVAAKGETR
;
A
#
# COMPACT_ATOMS: atom_id res chain seq x y z
N MET A 1 47.02 -57.54 10.55
CA MET A 1 47.13 -56.12 10.95
C MET A 1 45.93 -55.41 10.39
N SER A 2 45.09 -54.93 11.30
CA SER A 2 43.84 -54.22 11.05
C SER A 2 44.07 -52.85 10.44
N GLY A 3 43.10 -52.37 9.66
CA GLY A 3 42.90 -50.95 9.44
C GLY A 3 42.26 -50.62 8.11
N ALA A 4 40.93 -50.71 8.03
CA ALA A 4 40.08 -49.82 7.24
C ALA A 4 38.61 -50.24 7.38
N GLU A 5 37.89 -49.66 8.34
CA GLU A 5 36.43 -49.56 8.28
C GLU A 5 35.99 -48.14 8.65
N GLY A 6 35.27 -47.52 7.72
CA GLY A 6 34.13 -46.64 7.96
C GLY A 6 34.35 -45.38 8.79
N ASN A 7 34.83 -44.30 8.16
CA ASN A 7 34.54 -42.95 8.68
C ASN A 7 33.10 -42.61 8.28
N GLY A 8 32.16 -42.86 9.20
CA GLY A 8 30.76 -42.49 9.05
C GLY A 8 30.63 -40.98 8.91
N SER A 9 29.89 -40.54 7.89
CA SER A 9 29.34 -39.19 7.84
C SER A 9 28.33 -39.05 8.99
N GLY A 10 28.81 -38.72 10.18
CA GLY A 10 27.96 -38.35 11.30
C GLY A 10 27.12 -37.15 10.87
N ASP A 11 25.80 -37.31 10.89
CA ASP A 11 24.86 -36.21 10.72
C ASP A 11 25.27 -35.09 11.69
N LEU A 12 25.56 -33.91 11.15
CA LEU A 12 25.81 -32.72 11.96
C LEU A 12 24.52 -32.36 12.68
N VAL A 13 24.35 -32.84 13.90
CA VAL A 13 23.25 -32.45 14.77
C VAL A 13 23.55 -31.07 15.34
N LEU A 14 23.04 -30.02 14.68
CA LEU A 14 23.04 -28.67 15.21
C LEU A 14 22.47 -28.68 16.63
N ALA A 15 23.25 -28.19 17.60
CA ALA A 15 22.89 -28.14 19.03
C ALA A 15 22.57 -29.51 19.68
N GLY A 16 23.14 -30.62 19.19
CA GLY A 16 22.93 -31.97 19.75
C GLY A 16 23.37 -32.18 21.20
N GLU A 17 24.04 -31.19 21.81
CA GLU A 17 24.38 -31.14 23.23
C GLU A 17 23.21 -30.70 24.12
N PHE A 18 22.12 -30.20 23.53
CA PHE A 18 20.91 -29.80 24.24
C PHE A 18 19.77 -30.79 23.96
N PRO A 19 18.96 -31.16 24.97
CA PRO A 19 17.75 -31.92 24.72
C PRO A 19 16.81 -31.10 23.82
N THR A 20 16.23 -31.72 22.79
CA THR A 20 15.25 -31.07 21.92
C THR A 20 14.06 -30.61 22.77
N PRO A 21 13.81 -29.29 22.90
CA PRO A 21 12.69 -28.82 23.68
C PRO A 21 11.38 -29.18 22.98
N ASP A 22 10.40 -29.65 23.73
CA ASP A 22 9.06 -29.92 23.21
C ASP A 22 8.12 -28.71 23.37
N LEU A 23 6.96 -28.79 22.71
CA LEU A 23 5.96 -27.72 22.72
C LEU A 23 5.39 -27.45 24.12
N GLU A 24 5.31 -28.48 24.97
CA GLU A 24 4.79 -28.37 26.34
C GLU A 24 5.76 -27.61 27.23
N GLN A 25 7.06 -27.88 27.11
CA GLN A 25 8.12 -27.15 27.79
C GLN A 25 8.13 -25.68 27.39
N TRP A 26 8.03 -25.38 26.08
CA TRP A 26 7.87 -24.01 25.60
C TRP A 26 6.62 -23.36 26.20
N ARG A 27 5.48 -24.07 26.20
CA ARG A 27 4.23 -23.55 26.77
C ARG A 27 4.36 -23.24 28.26
N GLY A 28 5.04 -24.09 29.03
CA GLY A 28 5.32 -23.85 30.44
C GLY A 28 6.19 -22.62 30.69
N LEU A 29 7.13 -22.29 29.79
CA LEU A 29 7.90 -21.04 29.86
C LEU A 29 7.04 -19.83 29.54
N VAL A 30 6.17 -19.95 28.55
CA VAL A 30 5.22 -18.89 28.19
C VAL A 30 4.25 -18.59 29.34
N ASP A 31 3.67 -19.61 29.97
CA ASP A 31 2.73 -19.43 31.08
C ASP A 31 3.41 -18.73 32.27
N LYS A 32 4.68 -19.07 32.55
CA LYS A 32 5.51 -18.35 33.53
C LYS A 32 5.72 -16.88 33.14
N ALA A 33 6.04 -16.59 31.88
CA ALA A 33 6.25 -15.23 31.39
C ALA A 33 4.96 -14.40 31.43
N LEU A 34 3.80 -15.02 31.18
CA LEU A 34 2.50 -14.38 31.21
C LEU A 34 1.95 -14.12 32.63
N LYS A 35 2.55 -14.70 33.67
CA LYS A 35 2.17 -14.49 35.09
C LYS A 35 0.65 -14.63 35.33
N GLY A 36 0.04 -15.65 34.74
CA GLY A 36 -1.40 -15.93 34.84
C GLY A 36 -2.30 -15.22 33.83
N ALA A 37 -1.75 -14.38 32.93
CA ALA A 37 -2.51 -13.84 31.83
C ALA A 37 -2.86 -14.93 30.79
N PRO A 38 -4.09 -14.99 30.26
CA PRO A 38 -4.46 -16.02 29.30
C PRO A 38 -3.68 -15.91 27.98
N PHE A 39 -3.02 -17.00 27.57
CA PHE A 39 -2.24 -17.08 26.33
C PHE A 39 -3.02 -16.60 25.11
N ASP A 40 -4.22 -17.12 24.91
CA ASP A 40 -5.03 -16.84 23.72
C ASP A 40 -5.39 -15.35 23.59
N LYS A 41 -5.43 -14.64 24.72
CA LYS A 41 -5.71 -13.20 24.76
C LYS A 41 -4.47 -12.33 24.61
N LYS A 42 -3.27 -12.88 24.81
CA LYS A 42 -2.01 -12.11 24.90
C LYS A 42 -1.06 -12.37 23.75
N LEU A 43 -1.05 -13.57 23.17
CA LEU A 43 -0.04 -13.96 22.19
C LEU A 43 -0.61 -14.35 20.83
N LEU A 44 -1.92 -14.56 20.70
CA LEU A 44 -2.55 -14.75 19.40
C LEU A 44 -2.82 -13.40 18.75
N THR A 45 -2.43 -13.29 17.48
CA THR A 45 -2.73 -12.11 16.67
C THR A 45 -3.85 -12.43 15.68
N ARG A 46 -4.96 -11.69 15.73
CA ARG A 46 -6.04 -11.82 14.74
C ARG A 46 -5.82 -10.84 13.60
N THR A 47 -5.84 -11.34 12.37
CA THR A 47 -5.68 -10.50 11.17
C THR A 47 -7.02 -9.90 10.74
N ALA A 48 -7.00 -8.95 9.80
CA ALA A 48 -8.20 -8.28 9.30
C ALA A 48 -9.12 -9.24 8.53
N GLU A 49 -8.54 -10.27 7.91
CA GLU A 49 -9.20 -11.36 7.17
C GLU A 49 -9.77 -12.45 8.11
N GLY A 50 -9.59 -12.27 9.43
CA GLY A 50 -10.04 -13.20 10.46
C GLY A 50 -9.14 -14.42 10.66
N LEU A 51 -7.89 -14.41 10.18
CA LEU A 51 -6.91 -15.46 10.45
C LEU A 51 -6.32 -15.30 11.85
N THR A 52 -5.83 -16.39 12.43
CA THR A 52 -5.18 -16.39 13.76
C THR A 52 -3.72 -16.76 13.61
N VAL A 53 -2.85 -15.78 13.80
CA VAL A 53 -1.40 -15.98 13.78
C VAL A 53 -0.92 -16.42 15.16
N GLN A 54 -0.24 -17.56 15.19
CA GLN A 54 0.36 -18.14 16.39
C GLN A 54 1.71 -17.48 16.72
N PRO A 55 2.08 -17.35 18.00
CA PRO A 55 3.40 -16.86 18.39
C PRO A 55 4.52 -17.87 18.10
N LEU A 56 4.18 -19.14 17.87
CA LEU A 56 5.10 -20.21 17.48
C LEU A 56 4.37 -21.18 16.54
N TYR A 57 5.04 -21.53 15.44
CA TYR A 57 4.63 -22.60 14.55
C TYR A 57 5.64 -23.74 14.65
N THR A 58 5.20 -24.95 14.33
CA THR A 58 5.97 -26.19 14.39
C THR A 58 5.74 -26.99 13.11
N ARG A 59 6.48 -28.11 12.95
CA ARG A 59 6.26 -29.03 11.83
C ARG A 59 4.81 -29.55 11.75
N ALA A 60 4.11 -29.64 12.87
CA ALA A 60 2.72 -30.12 12.90
C ALA A 60 1.74 -29.14 12.23
N ASP A 61 2.11 -27.86 12.13
CA ASP A 61 1.29 -26.80 11.52
C ASP A 61 1.45 -26.71 10.00
N MET A 62 2.43 -27.44 9.43
CA MET A 62 2.68 -27.43 8.00
C MET A 62 1.45 -27.89 7.21
N PRO A 63 1.08 -27.16 6.15
CA PRO A 63 0.04 -27.62 5.23
C PRO A 63 0.38 -29.01 4.67
N PRO A 64 -0.62 -29.90 4.50
CA PRO A 64 -0.38 -31.26 4.01
C PRO A 64 0.05 -31.28 2.53
N ALA A 65 -0.36 -30.28 1.74
CA ALA A 65 0.05 -30.14 0.36
C ALA A 65 1.42 -29.42 0.27
N PRO A 66 2.41 -30.00 -0.44
CA PRO A 66 3.72 -29.36 -0.58
C PRO A 66 3.65 -28.10 -1.44
N ALA A 67 4.48 -27.10 -1.12
CA ALA A 67 4.61 -25.86 -1.91
C ALA A 67 5.22 -26.07 -3.32
N GLY A 68 5.69 -27.27 -3.63
CA GLY A 68 6.31 -27.62 -4.90
C GLY A 68 7.72 -27.05 -5.09
N LEU A 69 8.19 -27.03 -6.33
CA LEU A 69 9.48 -26.48 -6.74
C LEU A 69 9.29 -25.18 -7.54
N PRO A 70 10.24 -24.22 -7.47
CA PRO A 70 10.18 -23.03 -8.30
C PRO A 70 10.14 -23.39 -9.80
N GLY A 71 9.29 -22.71 -10.56
CA GLY A 71 9.11 -22.98 -11.99
C GLY A 71 8.11 -24.08 -12.33
N PHE A 72 7.51 -24.72 -11.32
CA PHE A 72 6.55 -25.82 -11.50
C PHE A 72 5.30 -25.56 -10.67
N ALA A 73 4.16 -26.10 -11.13
CA ALA A 73 2.90 -26.05 -10.38
C ALA A 73 3.10 -26.61 -8.95
N PRO A 74 2.56 -25.95 -7.90
CA PRO A 74 1.61 -24.83 -7.92
C PRO A 74 2.24 -23.42 -8.01
N PHE A 75 3.52 -23.30 -8.36
CA PHE A 75 4.28 -22.03 -8.49
C PHE A 75 4.38 -21.20 -7.21
N THR A 76 4.02 -21.74 -6.05
CA THR A 76 4.10 -21.07 -4.74
C THR A 76 5.49 -20.46 -4.52
N ARG A 77 6.53 -21.22 -4.86
CA ARG A 77 7.95 -20.84 -4.72
C ARG A 77 8.52 -19.99 -5.86
N GLY A 78 7.69 -19.55 -6.80
CA GLY A 78 8.09 -18.69 -7.92
C GLY A 78 7.73 -19.27 -9.29
N ARG A 79 7.52 -18.37 -10.26
CA ARG A 79 7.07 -18.69 -11.62
C ARG A 79 8.16 -19.35 -12.48
N THR A 80 9.42 -19.01 -12.26
CA THR A 80 10.55 -19.41 -13.11
C THR A 80 11.45 -20.43 -12.40
N ALA A 81 12.06 -21.31 -13.19
CA ALA A 81 13.11 -22.21 -12.70
C ALA A 81 14.45 -21.47 -12.56
N ALA A 82 15.43 -22.11 -11.90
CA ALA A 82 16.63 -21.46 -11.35
C ALA A 82 17.42 -20.53 -12.28
N ALA A 83 17.52 -20.82 -13.59
CA ALA A 83 18.29 -20.00 -14.52
C ALA A 83 17.74 -18.57 -14.72
N GLY A 84 16.42 -18.36 -14.55
CA GLY A 84 15.78 -17.04 -14.71
C GLY A 84 15.59 -16.28 -13.40
N ALA A 85 15.56 -16.98 -12.26
CA ALA A 85 15.25 -16.40 -10.95
C ALA A 85 16.45 -15.68 -10.30
N LEU A 86 17.69 -16.02 -10.68
CA LEU A 86 18.91 -15.46 -10.10
C LEU A 86 19.21 -14.01 -10.52
N ALA A 87 18.46 -13.44 -11.48
CA ALA A 87 18.54 -12.00 -11.80
C ALA A 87 17.74 -11.14 -10.80
N GLY A 88 16.93 -11.77 -9.93
CA GLY A 88 16.00 -11.10 -9.05
C GLY A 88 14.80 -10.51 -9.79
N TRP A 89 14.25 -9.44 -9.23
CA TRP A 89 13.12 -8.71 -9.80
C TRP A 89 13.60 -7.54 -10.67
N GLU A 90 12.74 -7.12 -11.60
CA GLU A 90 12.89 -5.86 -12.35
C GLU A 90 12.71 -4.66 -11.40
N ILE A 91 13.74 -3.81 -11.28
CA ILE A 91 13.62 -2.50 -10.59
C ILE A 91 12.84 -1.55 -11.50
N ARG A 92 11.54 -1.42 -11.23
CA ARG A 92 10.62 -0.57 -12.02
C ARG A 92 10.27 0.71 -11.31
N GLN A 93 10.44 1.85 -11.96
CA GLN A 93 10.14 3.16 -11.37
C GLN A 93 9.10 3.96 -12.16
N THR A 94 8.25 4.67 -11.43
CA THR A 94 7.16 5.48 -12.00
C THR A 94 7.63 6.90 -12.36
N PHE A 95 7.23 7.38 -13.53
CA PHE A 95 7.49 8.73 -14.03
C PHE A 95 6.17 9.41 -14.39
N ALA A 96 5.93 10.59 -13.81
CA ALA A 96 4.63 11.27 -13.88
C ALA A 96 4.73 12.82 -13.88
N HIS A 97 5.93 13.38 -14.04
CA HIS A 97 6.10 14.83 -14.21
C HIS A 97 5.37 15.28 -15.50
N PRO A 98 4.56 16.35 -15.50
CA PRO A 98 3.72 16.67 -16.65
C PRO A 98 4.49 17.19 -17.87
N ASP A 99 5.65 17.84 -17.69
CA ASP A 99 6.52 18.26 -18.81
C ASP A 99 7.28 17.06 -19.43
N PRO A 100 7.03 16.69 -20.70
CA PRO A 100 7.72 15.60 -21.38
C PRO A 100 9.25 15.71 -21.39
N ALA A 101 9.79 16.92 -21.53
CA ALA A 101 11.24 17.13 -21.55
C ALA A 101 11.85 16.94 -20.17
N HIS A 102 11.12 17.33 -19.12
CA HIS A 102 11.51 17.05 -17.75
C HIS A 102 11.46 15.55 -17.45
N SER A 103 10.37 14.86 -17.81
CA SER A 103 10.26 13.41 -17.64
C SER A 103 11.39 12.67 -18.34
N ASN A 104 11.79 13.08 -19.54
CA ASN A 104 12.92 12.48 -20.24
C ASN A 104 14.23 12.60 -19.45
N ARG A 105 14.52 13.78 -18.89
CA ARG A 105 15.71 13.97 -18.04
C ARG A 105 15.68 13.07 -16.81
N GLU A 106 14.53 12.96 -16.14
CA GLU A 106 14.34 12.05 -15.01
C GLU A 106 14.59 10.59 -15.43
N ILE A 107 13.99 10.15 -16.54
CA ILE A 107 14.13 8.79 -17.08
C ILE A 107 15.60 8.46 -17.36
N LEU A 108 16.30 9.30 -18.13
CA LEU A 108 17.71 9.06 -18.47
C LEU A 108 18.60 9.05 -17.23
N LEU A 109 18.34 9.94 -16.26
CA LEU A 109 19.09 9.98 -15.01
C LEU A 109 18.94 8.69 -14.21
N GLU A 110 17.71 8.19 -14.11
CA GLU A 110 17.36 7.04 -13.28
C GLU A 110 17.81 5.71 -13.94
N LEU A 111 17.71 5.58 -15.27
CA LEU A 111 18.29 4.46 -16.03
C LEU A 111 19.80 4.37 -15.83
N ASN A 112 20.51 5.50 -15.89
CA ASN A 112 21.96 5.55 -15.63
C ASN A 112 22.36 5.28 -14.17
N ARG A 113 21.37 5.10 -13.27
CA ARG A 113 21.59 4.86 -11.84
C ARG A 113 21.03 3.53 -11.34
N GLY A 114 20.62 2.65 -12.24
CA GLY A 114 20.21 1.27 -11.92
C GLY A 114 18.70 1.02 -11.89
N VAL A 115 17.87 1.93 -12.44
CA VAL A 115 16.52 1.53 -12.85
C VAL A 115 16.63 0.59 -14.04
N GLU A 116 15.88 -0.49 -14.02
CA GLU A 116 15.84 -1.47 -15.10
C GLU A 116 14.63 -1.21 -16.01
N GLY A 117 13.45 -0.91 -15.43
CA GLY A 117 12.20 -0.69 -16.16
C GLY A 117 11.48 0.62 -15.84
N LEU A 118 10.71 1.12 -16.81
CA LEU A 118 9.97 2.37 -16.74
C LEU A 118 8.47 2.11 -16.58
N ALA A 119 7.81 2.83 -15.67
CA ALA A 119 6.35 2.95 -15.60
C ALA A 119 5.95 4.40 -15.92
N LEU A 120 5.45 4.62 -17.13
CA LEU A 120 5.06 5.94 -17.62
C LEU A 120 3.58 6.18 -17.33
N VAL A 121 3.27 7.16 -16.48
CA VAL A 121 1.89 7.63 -16.29
C VAL A 121 1.61 8.64 -17.39
N LEU A 122 0.82 8.25 -18.40
CA LEU A 122 0.49 9.10 -19.55
C LEU A 122 -0.89 9.72 -19.36
N ASP A 123 -0.98 11.02 -19.59
CA ASP A 123 -2.23 11.78 -19.51
C ASP A 123 -2.22 12.85 -20.60
N PRO A 124 -3.16 12.87 -21.56
CA PRO A 124 -3.18 13.91 -22.59
C PRO A 124 -3.32 15.33 -22.01
N GLU A 125 -3.86 15.46 -20.80
CA GLU A 125 -4.08 16.74 -20.16
C GLU A 125 -2.98 17.08 -19.15
N GLY A 126 -2.06 16.15 -18.86
CA GLY A 126 -0.98 16.32 -17.88
C GLY A 126 -1.45 16.47 -16.42
N ARG A 127 -2.73 16.21 -16.11
CA ARG A 127 -3.29 16.41 -14.76
C ARG A 127 -2.79 15.38 -13.77
N ARG A 128 -2.64 14.13 -14.21
CA ARG A 128 -2.24 12.97 -13.39
C ARG A 128 -0.85 12.43 -13.73
N GLY A 129 -0.34 12.70 -14.93
CA GLY A 129 0.93 12.18 -15.41
C GLY A 129 1.61 13.08 -16.44
N ILE A 130 2.47 12.47 -17.24
CA ILE A 130 3.21 13.09 -18.34
C ILE A 130 2.24 13.53 -19.42
N LYS A 131 2.31 14.80 -19.82
CA LYS A 131 1.45 15.39 -20.86
C LYS A 131 1.80 14.83 -22.24
N VAL A 132 1.11 13.78 -22.66
CA VAL A 132 1.32 13.12 -23.96
C VAL A 132 0.05 13.21 -24.78
N ARG A 133 0.01 14.14 -25.74
CA ARG A 133 -1.12 14.30 -26.65
C ARG A 133 -0.88 13.65 -27.99
N ARG A 134 0.36 13.59 -28.48
CA ARG A 134 0.69 13.08 -29.82
C ARG A 134 1.95 12.22 -29.78
N ALA A 135 2.23 11.50 -30.87
CA ALA A 135 3.46 10.73 -31.03
C ALA A 135 4.72 11.55 -30.76
N ALA A 136 4.75 12.80 -31.22
CA ALA A 136 5.87 13.72 -30.96
C ALA A 136 6.12 14.00 -29.46
N ASP A 137 5.09 13.96 -28.60
CA ASP A 137 5.30 14.10 -27.15
C ASP A 137 5.97 12.85 -26.58
N LEU A 138 5.48 11.65 -26.92
CA LEU A 138 6.08 10.39 -26.49
C LEU A 138 7.52 10.24 -27.03
N ASP A 139 7.79 10.74 -28.23
CA ASP A 139 9.13 10.82 -28.79
C ASP A 139 10.07 11.67 -27.93
N ARG A 140 9.59 12.80 -27.38
CA ARG A 140 10.37 13.60 -26.43
C ARG A 140 10.58 12.88 -25.11
N VAL A 141 9.53 12.25 -24.56
CA VAL A 141 9.63 11.50 -23.29
C VAL A 141 10.70 10.41 -23.37
N LEU A 142 10.74 9.69 -24.50
CA LEU A 142 11.62 8.54 -24.73
C LEU A 142 12.83 8.87 -25.63
N ALA A 143 13.17 10.14 -25.79
CA ALA A 143 14.36 10.53 -26.52
C ALA A 143 15.60 9.90 -25.89
N GLU A 144 16.48 9.32 -26.71
CA GLU A 144 17.72 8.65 -26.30
C GLU A 144 17.54 7.38 -25.42
N VAL A 145 16.31 6.96 -25.15
CA VAL A 145 16.03 5.72 -24.42
C VAL A 145 16.18 4.52 -25.35
N ARG A 146 16.99 3.54 -24.95
CA ARG A 146 17.15 2.26 -25.65
C ARG A 146 16.01 1.31 -25.29
N LEU A 147 14.98 1.28 -26.14
CA LEU A 147 13.75 0.51 -25.91
C LEU A 147 13.94 -1.02 -26.00
N ASP A 148 15.05 -1.47 -26.56
CA ASP A 148 15.49 -2.87 -26.57
C ASP A 148 16.22 -3.30 -25.28
N LEU A 149 16.53 -2.35 -24.39
CA LEU A 149 17.20 -2.60 -23.11
C LEU A 149 16.32 -2.23 -21.90
N ALA A 150 15.52 -1.16 -22.02
CA ALA A 150 14.66 -0.67 -20.93
C ALA A 150 13.21 -1.09 -21.17
N PRO A 151 12.66 -2.05 -20.40
CA PRO A 151 11.25 -2.38 -20.47
C PRO A 151 10.39 -1.15 -20.16
N VAL A 152 9.37 -0.91 -20.99
CA VAL A 152 8.45 0.22 -20.79
C VAL A 152 7.06 -0.32 -20.47
N SER A 153 6.50 0.21 -19.39
CA SER A 153 5.11 0.01 -19.03
C SER A 153 4.33 1.32 -19.03
N VAL A 154 3.08 1.27 -19.44
CA VAL A 154 2.25 2.47 -19.65
C VAL A 154 1.03 2.43 -18.74
N GLU A 155 0.69 3.55 -18.11
CA GLU A 155 -0.50 3.71 -17.27
C GLU A 155 -1.24 4.95 -17.73
N ALA A 156 -2.48 4.81 -18.21
CA ALA A 156 -3.22 5.94 -18.77
C ALA A 156 -4.72 5.96 -18.38
N GLY A 157 -5.13 5.14 -17.42
CA GLY A 157 -6.53 5.02 -16.97
C GLY A 157 -7.47 4.83 -18.16
N ARG A 158 -8.51 5.68 -18.25
CA ARG A 158 -9.47 5.68 -19.37
C ARG A 158 -8.86 5.89 -20.78
N HIS A 159 -7.64 6.43 -20.87
CA HIS A 159 -6.91 6.57 -22.13
C HIS A 159 -6.03 5.34 -22.44
N GLY A 160 -6.13 4.27 -21.65
CA GLY A 160 -5.29 3.07 -21.71
C GLY A 160 -5.14 2.48 -23.11
N PHE A 161 -6.25 2.24 -23.83
CA PHE A 161 -6.19 1.67 -25.19
C PHE A 161 -5.48 2.60 -26.19
N ALA A 162 -5.77 3.90 -26.16
CA ALA A 162 -5.13 4.87 -27.03
C ALA A 162 -3.63 5.02 -26.71
N ALA A 163 -3.27 5.02 -25.43
CA ALA A 163 -1.88 5.11 -24.98
C ALA A 163 -1.09 3.84 -25.33
N ALA A 164 -1.74 2.68 -25.23
CA ALA A 164 -1.18 1.40 -25.60
C ALA A 164 -0.84 1.34 -27.10
N THR A 165 -1.78 1.74 -27.97
CA THR A 165 -1.57 1.81 -29.43
C THR A 165 -0.51 2.85 -29.81
N LEU A 166 -0.42 3.96 -29.08
CA LEU A 166 0.67 4.93 -29.23
C LEU A 166 2.05 4.32 -28.88
N MET A 167 2.12 3.52 -27.83
CA MET A 167 3.36 2.84 -27.45
C MET A 167 3.76 1.76 -28.47
N LEU A 168 2.79 1.00 -29.01
CA LEU A 168 3.05 0.07 -30.11
C LEU A 168 3.62 0.76 -31.35
N HIS A 169 3.06 1.93 -31.70
CA HIS A 169 3.62 2.77 -32.76
C HIS A 169 5.07 3.17 -32.46
N LYS A 170 5.35 3.61 -31.22
CA LYS A 170 6.70 4.01 -30.78
C LYS A 170 7.70 2.85 -30.86
N TRP A 171 7.33 1.66 -30.41
CA TRP A 171 8.21 0.48 -30.52
C TRP A 171 8.47 0.09 -31.97
N ALA A 172 7.43 0.06 -32.82
CA ALA A 172 7.60 -0.22 -34.25
C ALA A 172 8.51 0.81 -34.94
N ALA A 173 8.40 2.09 -34.57
CA ALA A 173 9.23 3.17 -35.11
C ALA A 173 10.68 3.16 -34.56
N SER A 174 10.96 2.44 -33.48
CA SER A 174 12.30 2.42 -32.86
C SER A 174 13.35 1.66 -33.68
N GLY A 175 12.93 0.79 -34.59
CA GLY A 175 13.82 -0.09 -35.36
C GLY A 175 14.39 -1.28 -34.56
N ALA A 176 14.05 -1.42 -33.28
CA ALA A 176 14.40 -2.60 -32.48
C ALA A 176 13.63 -3.84 -32.97
N ALA A 177 14.26 -5.01 -32.84
CA ALA A 177 13.63 -6.27 -33.16
C ALA A 177 12.45 -6.54 -32.20
N PRO A 178 11.28 -7.00 -32.68
CA PRO A 178 10.12 -7.21 -31.81
C PRO A 178 10.32 -8.20 -30.65
N ASP A 179 11.20 -9.18 -30.84
CA ASP A 179 11.58 -10.17 -29.83
C ASP A 179 12.59 -9.64 -28.79
N ALA A 180 13.20 -8.47 -29.03
CA ALA A 180 14.04 -7.77 -28.06
C ALA A 180 13.21 -6.82 -27.16
N ILE A 181 12.05 -6.37 -27.61
CA ILE A 181 11.19 -5.47 -26.84
C ILE A 181 10.56 -6.20 -25.64
N ARG A 182 10.61 -5.56 -24.48
CA ARG A 182 9.95 -6.00 -23.24
C ARG A 182 9.08 -4.85 -22.72
N GLY A 183 7.93 -5.17 -22.14
CA GLY A 183 7.06 -4.15 -21.58
C GLY A 183 5.66 -4.62 -21.25
N SER A 184 4.85 -3.70 -20.74
CA SER A 184 3.44 -3.95 -20.44
C SER A 184 2.58 -2.72 -20.76
N LEU A 185 1.56 -2.88 -21.58
CA LEU A 185 0.67 -1.77 -21.95
C LEU A 185 -0.34 -1.42 -20.84
N ASN A 186 -0.42 -2.27 -19.81
CA ASN A 186 -1.30 -2.18 -18.63
C ASN A 186 -2.73 -1.70 -18.92
N VAL A 187 -3.34 -2.16 -20.01
CA VAL A 187 -4.76 -1.86 -20.25
C VAL A 187 -5.59 -2.65 -19.24
N ASP A 188 -6.32 -1.93 -18.40
CA ASP A 188 -7.16 -2.49 -17.32
C ASP A 188 -8.50 -1.75 -17.23
N PRO A 189 -9.53 -2.16 -17.99
CA PRO A 189 -10.84 -1.55 -17.91
C PRO A 189 -11.49 -1.69 -16.53
N LEU A 190 -11.29 -2.81 -15.84
CA LEU A 190 -11.93 -3.06 -14.53
C LEU A 190 -11.29 -2.21 -13.43
N GLY A 191 -9.96 -2.16 -13.38
CA GLY A 191 -9.22 -1.28 -12.48
C GLY A 191 -9.48 0.19 -12.76
N THR A 192 -9.62 0.58 -14.04
CA THR A 192 -9.99 1.96 -14.43
C THR A 192 -11.39 2.32 -13.94
N LEU A 193 -12.38 1.43 -14.12
CA LEU A 193 -13.74 1.66 -13.62
C LEU A 193 -13.75 1.80 -12.09
N ALA A 194 -13.00 0.95 -11.37
CA ALA A 194 -12.87 1.03 -9.93
C ALA A 194 -12.21 2.35 -9.47
N ALA A 195 -11.14 2.80 -10.13
CA ALA A 195 -10.38 3.98 -9.74
C ALA A 195 -11.02 5.32 -10.16
N GLU A 196 -11.64 5.38 -11.34
CA GLU A 196 -12.23 6.61 -11.89
C GLU A 196 -13.75 6.69 -11.72
N GLY A 197 -14.40 5.56 -11.37
CA GLY A 197 -15.86 5.47 -11.23
C GLY A 197 -16.60 5.46 -12.56
N ARG A 198 -15.90 5.57 -13.69
CA ARG A 198 -16.47 5.62 -15.03
C ARG A 198 -15.47 5.22 -16.10
N LEU A 199 -15.98 4.79 -17.26
CA LEU A 199 -15.20 4.45 -18.45
C LEU A 199 -15.40 5.46 -19.58
N ALA A 200 -14.74 5.24 -20.73
CA ALA A 200 -14.99 6.01 -21.94
C ALA A 200 -16.13 5.40 -22.79
N ALA A 201 -16.34 4.09 -22.70
CA ALA A 201 -17.46 3.37 -23.31
C ALA A 201 -17.99 2.28 -22.36
N PRO A 202 -19.06 1.55 -22.72
CA PRO A 202 -19.50 0.40 -21.94
C PRO A 202 -18.34 -0.58 -21.66
N LEU A 203 -18.31 -1.15 -20.46
CA LEU A 203 -17.28 -2.07 -20.00
C LEU A 203 -17.11 -3.27 -20.95
N LYS A 204 -18.22 -3.77 -21.50
CA LYS A 204 -18.19 -4.84 -22.51
C LYS A 204 -17.36 -4.45 -23.74
N ASP A 205 -17.50 -3.22 -24.21
CA ASP A 205 -16.80 -2.72 -25.40
C ASP A 205 -15.33 -2.43 -25.08
N GLU A 206 -15.04 -1.90 -23.89
CA GLU A 206 -13.66 -1.74 -23.41
C GLU A 206 -12.93 -3.08 -23.29
N LEU A 207 -13.59 -4.11 -22.73
CA LEU A 207 -13.04 -5.45 -22.62
C LEU A 207 -12.83 -6.10 -24.00
N ALA A 208 -13.75 -5.89 -24.94
CA ALA A 208 -13.58 -6.38 -26.32
C ALA A 208 -12.38 -5.71 -27.01
N ARG A 209 -12.19 -4.40 -26.83
CA ARG A 209 -11.02 -3.68 -27.35
C ARG A 209 -9.72 -4.13 -26.69
N ALA A 210 -9.72 -4.32 -25.38
CA ALA A 210 -8.59 -4.87 -24.64
C ALA A 210 -8.21 -6.27 -25.16
N ALA A 211 -9.20 -7.12 -25.46
CA ALA A 211 -8.96 -8.43 -26.04
C ALA A 211 -8.38 -8.37 -27.47
N ALA A 212 -8.88 -7.47 -28.32
CA ALA A 212 -8.33 -7.24 -29.66
C ALA A 212 -6.87 -6.75 -29.61
N LEU A 213 -6.56 -5.84 -28.68
CA LEU A 213 -5.19 -5.40 -28.42
C LEU A 213 -4.30 -6.58 -27.99
N ALA A 214 -4.76 -7.41 -27.07
CA ALA A 214 -4.00 -8.57 -26.59
C ALA A 214 -3.69 -9.58 -27.71
N ALA A 215 -4.66 -9.83 -28.61
CA ALA A 215 -4.45 -10.67 -29.78
C ALA A 215 -3.35 -10.10 -30.69
N HIS A 216 -3.42 -8.81 -31.00
CA HIS A 216 -2.41 -8.12 -31.81
C HIS A 216 -1.01 -8.14 -31.17
N VAL A 217 -0.94 -7.91 -29.85
CA VAL A 217 0.31 -7.93 -29.10
C VAL A 217 0.93 -9.32 -29.07
N ALA A 218 0.12 -10.36 -28.85
CA ALA A 218 0.60 -11.74 -28.81
C ALA A 218 1.23 -12.19 -30.13
N GLU A 219 0.69 -11.74 -31.26
CA GLU A 219 1.21 -12.07 -32.59
C GLU A 219 2.53 -11.35 -32.89
N ALA A 220 2.63 -10.06 -32.57
CA ALA A 220 3.73 -9.20 -33.02
C ALA A 220 4.85 -8.99 -31.98
N TRP A 221 4.55 -9.12 -30.69
CA TRP A 221 5.43 -8.68 -29.59
C TRP A 221 5.52 -9.72 -28.45
N PRO A 222 6.28 -10.80 -28.61
CA PRO A 222 6.29 -11.93 -27.66
C PRO A 222 6.79 -11.56 -26.25
N GLY A 223 7.56 -10.47 -26.12
CA GLY A 223 8.05 -9.96 -24.84
C GLY A 223 7.12 -8.94 -24.16
N VAL A 224 5.98 -8.62 -24.75
CA VAL A 224 5.06 -7.58 -24.28
C VAL A 224 3.75 -8.18 -23.80
N ARG A 225 3.16 -7.57 -22.77
CA ARG A 225 1.83 -7.88 -22.25
C ARG A 225 0.87 -6.74 -22.52
N ALA A 226 -0.31 -7.04 -23.05
CA ALA A 226 -1.32 -6.02 -23.26
C ALA A 226 -2.03 -5.62 -21.95
N LEU A 227 -2.33 -6.60 -21.09
CA LEU A 227 -3.34 -6.46 -20.05
C LEU A 227 -2.73 -6.56 -18.65
N THR A 228 -3.29 -5.79 -17.72
CA THR A 228 -3.00 -5.89 -16.30
C THR A 228 -4.29 -6.00 -15.53
N VAL A 229 -4.28 -6.79 -14.46
CA VAL A 229 -5.30 -6.73 -13.41
C VAL A 229 -4.65 -6.03 -12.23
N ALA A 230 -5.01 -4.76 -12.00
CA ALA A 230 -4.46 -3.95 -10.93
C ALA A 230 -5.43 -3.84 -9.75
N THR A 231 -4.92 -4.01 -8.54
CA THR A 231 -5.72 -3.97 -7.31
C THR A 231 -5.53 -2.72 -6.47
N ASP A 232 -4.66 -1.78 -6.89
CA ASP A 232 -4.31 -0.58 -6.12
C ASP A 232 -5.54 0.17 -5.59
N ALA A 233 -6.51 0.48 -6.46
CA ALA A 233 -7.73 1.20 -6.07
C ALA A 233 -8.59 0.46 -5.03
N HIS A 234 -8.57 -0.87 -5.05
CA HIS A 234 -9.34 -1.69 -4.10
C HIS A 234 -8.65 -1.71 -2.73
N VAL A 235 -7.32 -1.80 -2.70
CA VAL A 235 -6.53 -1.73 -1.47
C VAL A 235 -6.61 -0.34 -0.84
N ASP A 236 -6.53 0.70 -1.66
CA ASP A 236 -6.72 2.08 -1.26
C ASP A 236 -8.11 2.32 -0.64
N ALA A 237 -9.14 1.62 -1.12
CA ALA A 237 -10.50 1.64 -0.58
C ALA A 237 -10.70 0.75 0.66
N GLY A 238 -9.65 0.07 1.14
CA GLY A 238 -9.68 -0.70 2.38
C GLY A 238 -9.79 -2.21 2.22
N ALA A 239 -9.48 -2.77 1.03
CA ALA A 239 -9.39 -4.21 0.86
C ALA A 239 -8.37 -4.82 1.83
N THR A 240 -8.77 -5.92 2.46
CA THR A 240 -7.88 -6.83 3.17
C THR A 240 -7.03 -7.65 2.19
N ASP A 241 -5.97 -8.32 2.66
CA ASP A 241 -5.10 -9.11 1.78
C ASP A 241 -5.88 -10.25 1.08
N ALA A 242 -6.84 -10.88 1.76
CA ALA A 242 -7.69 -11.91 1.16
C ALA A 242 -8.67 -11.35 0.11
N GLN A 243 -9.26 -10.18 0.37
CA GLN A 243 -10.12 -9.50 -0.60
C GLN A 243 -9.34 -9.08 -1.84
N GLU A 244 -8.13 -8.54 -1.67
CA GLU A 244 -7.26 -8.19 -2.79
C GLU A 244 -6.99 -9.39 -3.71
N LEU A 245 -6.59 -10.53 -3.14
CA LEU A 245 -6.35 -11.75 -3.92
C LEU A 245 -7.61 -12.25 -4.63
N ALA A 246 -8.76 -12.19 -3.96
CA ALA A 246 -10.04 -12.59 -4.56
C ALA A 246 -10.45 -11.69 -5.73
N ILE A 247 -10.27 -10.37 -5.59
CA ILE A 247 -10.54 -9.37 -6.63
C ILE A 247 -9.60 -9.58 -7.82
N ALA A 248 -8.31 -9.84 -7.57
CA ALA A 248 -7.34 -10.14 -8.63
C ALA A 248 -7.74 -11.38 -9.43
N LEU A 249 -8.20 -12.46 -8.76
CA LEU A 249 -8.70 -13.66 -9.45
C LEU A 249 -9.96 -13.37 -10.26
N ALA A 250 -10.94 -12.67 -9.69
CA ALA A 250 -12.18 -12.32 -10.37
C ALA A 250 -11.96 -11.40 -11.59
N GLY A 251 -11.05 -10.44 -11.48
CA GLY A 251 -10.59 -9.62 -12.60
C GLY A 251 -9.88 -10.45 -13.68
N GLY A 252 -9.06 -11.41 -13.27
CA GLY A 252 -8.44 -12.38 -14.18
C GLY A 252 -9.48 -13.20 -14.95
N VAL A 253 -10.50 -13.73 -14.28
CA VAL A 253 -11.59 -14.49 -14.92
C VAL A 253 -12.37 -13.63 -15.91
N ALA A 254 -12.76 -12.42 -15.52
CA ALA A 254 -13.49 -11.51 -16.41
C ALA A 254 -12.67 -11.19 -17.68
N THR A 255 -11.36 -11.00 -17.51
CA THR A 255 -10.44 -10.75 -18.63
C THR A 255 -10.27 -11.98 -19.52
N LEU A 256 -10.13 -13.18 -18.94
CA LEU A 256 -10.04 -14.43 -19.70
C LEU A 256 -11.33 -14.69 -20.50
N LYS A 257 -12.51 -14.44 -19.93
CA LYS A 257 -13.80 -14.53 -20.63
C LYS A 257 -13.87 -13.57 -21.83
N ALA A 258 -13.34 -12.35 -21.68
CA ALA A 258 -13.29 -11.39 -22.78
C ALA A 258 -12.33 -11.83 -23.91
N LEU A 259 -11.17 -12.39 -23.55
CA LEU A 259 -10.19 -12.92 -24.50
C LEU A 259 -10.75 -14.14 -25.25
N GLU A 260 -11.40 -15.06 -24.54
CA GLU A 260 -12.08 -16.22 -25.14
C GLU A 260 -13.18 -15.79 -26.12
N ALA A 261 -14.00 -14.80 -25.73
CA ALA A 261 -15.05 -14.25 -26.60
C ALA A 261 -14.48 -13.60 -27.87
N ALA A 262 -13.24 -13.10 -27.82
CA ALA A 262 -12.51 -12.59 -28.98
C ALA A 262 -11.76 -13.67 -29.77
N GLY A 263 -11.89 -14.95 -29.40
CA GLY A 263 -11.24 -16.08 -30.08
C GLY A 263 -9.77 -16.28 -29.72
N VAL A 264 -9.26 -15.64 -28.67
CA VAL A 264 -7.88 -15.81 -28.22
C VAL A 264 -7.75 -17.13 -27.45
N GLY A 265 -6.81 -17.99 -27.87
CA GLY A 265 -6.56 -19.27 -27.20
C GLY A 265 -6.07 -19.09 -25.76
N LEU A 266 -6.40 -20.03 -24.87
CA LEU A 266 -6.20 -19.91 -23.42
C LEU A 266 -4.74 -19.61 -23.02
N GLU A 267 -3.75 -20.32 -23.56
CA GLU A 267 -2.35 -20.08 -23.20
C GLU A 267 -1.85 -18.70 -23.65
N THR A 268 -2.30 -18.25 -24.83
CA THR A 268 -2.04 -16.90 -25.32
C THR A 268 -2.70 -15.87 -24.41
N ALA A 269 -3.96 -16.09 -24.03
CA ALA A 269 -4.68 -15.23 -23.11
C ALA A 269 -3.92 -15.09 -21.77
N LEU A 270 -3.55 -16.21 -21.14
CA LEU A 270 -2.76 -16.23 -19.90
C LEU A 270 -1.42 -15.50 -20.04
N SER A 271 -0.73 -15.63 -21.18
CA SER A 271 0.54 -14.95 -21.45
C SER A 271 0.43 -13.42 -21.54
N GLN A 272 -0.75 -12.91 -21.89
CA GLN A 272 -1.02 -11.48 -22.08
C GLN A 272 -1.42 -10.76 -20.79
N LEU A 273 -1.61 -11.51 -19.70
CA LEU A 273 -1.96 -11.02 -18.38
C LEU A 273 -0.72 -10.85 -17.49
N GLN A 274 -0.74 -9.78 -16.70
CA GLN A 274 0.04 -9.66 -15.47
C GLN A 274 -0.86 -9.15 -14.34
N PHE A 275 -0.42 -9.35 -13.10
CA PHE A 275 -1.13 -8.90 -11.90
C PHE A 275 -0.31 -7.85 -11.18
N ARG A 276 -0.92 -6.71 -10.91
CA ARG A 276 -0.32 -5.68 -10.07
C ARG A 276 -0.94 -5.74 -8.68
N LEU A 277 -0.11 -6.10 -7.69
CA LEU A 277 -0.53 -6.31 -6.30
C LEU A 277 0.19 -5.35 -5.36
N SER A 278 -0.53 -4.88 -4.35
CA SER A 278 -0.02 -3.96 -3.34
C SER A 278 0.74 -4.70 -2.24
N VAL A 279 1.82 -4.15 -1.70
CA VAL A 279 2.57 -4.76 -0.59
C VAL A 279 2.81 -3.74 0.52
N GLY A 280 2.24 -4.02 1.70
CA GLY A 280 2.31 -3.15 2.88
C GLY A 280 3.58 -3.35 3.72
N ALA A 281 3.59 -2.74 4.92
CA ALA A 281 4.70 -2.80 5.86
C ALA A 281 4.65 -3.99 6.84
N ASP A 282 3.84 -5.02 6.56
CA ASP A 282 3.84 -6.30 7.27
C ASP A 282 4.51 -7.35 6.38
N PHE A 283 5.77 -7.68 6.66
CA PHE A 283 6.54 -8.51 5.74
C PHE A 283 6.07 -9.97 5.71
N PHE A 284 5.58 -10.53 6.82
CA PHE A 284 5.09 -11.91 6.81
C PHE A 284 3.85 -12.03 5.92
N LYS A 285 2.91 -11.09 6.05
CA LYS A 285 1.72 -11.04 5.19
C LYS A 285 2.07 -10.77 3.74
N GLY A 286 2.96 -9.81 3.47
CA GLY A 286 3.40 -9.50 2.10
C GLY A 286 4.01 -10.71 1.39
N ILE A 287 4.90 -11.45 2.06
CA ILE A 287 5.51 -12.67 1.53
C ILE A 287 4.44 -13.74 1.29
N ALA A 288 3.60 -14.02 2.30
CA ALA A 288 2.57 -15.03 2.22
C ALA A 288 1.54 -14.74 1.12
N LYS A 289 1.18 -13.47 0.94
CA LYS A 289 0.23 -13.01 -0.09
C LYS A 289 0.69 -13.33 -1.50
N LEU A 290 1.94 -13.00 -1.84
CA LEU A 290 2.45 -13.27 -3.20
C LEU A 290 2.57 -14.78 -3.49
N ARG A 291 2.95 -15.57 -2.47
CA ARG A 291 3.00 -17.04 -2.55
C ARG A 291 1.60 -17.64 -2.74
N ALA A 292 0.64 -17.18 -1.93
CA ALA A 292 -0.77 -17.59 -1.99
C ALA A 292 -1.39 -17.26 -3.36
N PHE A 293 -1.13 -16.07 -3.89
CA PHE A 293 -1.69 -15.67 -5.18
C PHE A 293 -1.26 -16.59 -6.33
N ARG A 294 0.03 -16.97 -6.39
CA ARG A 294 0.52 -17.90 -7.43
C ARG A 294 -0.18 -19.26 -7.35
N GLN A 295 -0.38 -19.78 -6.14
CA GLN A 295 -1.11 -21.03 -5.94
C GLN A 295 -2.56 -20.91 -6.44
N LEU A 296 -3.25 -19.83 -6.09
CA LEU A 296 -4.63 -19.58 -6.49
C LEU A 296 -4.77 -19.45 -8.01
N TRP A 297 -3.91 -18.63 -8.63
CA TRP A 297 -3.90 -18.43 -10.07
C TRP A 297 -3.57 -19.73 -10.82
N CYS A 298 -2.58 -20.49 -10.35
CA CYS A 298 -2.24 -21.78 -10.94
C CYS A 298 -3.44 -22.73 -10.92
N ARG A 299 -4.18 -22.77 -9.81
CA ARG A 299 -5.37 -23.62 -9.67
C ARG A 299 -6.52 -23.16 -10.56
N LEU A 300 -6.68 -21.84 -10.71
CA LEU A 300 -7.68 -21.24 -11.60
C LEU A 300 -7.36 -21.56 -13.06
N ALA A 301 -6.13 -21.33 -13.50
CA ALA A 301 -5.68 -21.64 -14.86
C ALA A 301 -5.79 -23.14 -15.18
N GLU A 302 -5.47 -24.01 -14.21
CA GLU A 302 -5.72 -25.45 -14.32
C GLU A 302 -7.20 -25.78 -14.50
N ALA A 303 -8.10 -25.14 -13.74
CA ALA A 303 -9.54 -25.35 -13.87
C ALA A 303 -10.08 -24.87 -15.23
N CYS A 304 -9.44 -23.89 -15.85
CA CYS A 304 -9.72 -23.46 -17.22
C CYS A 304 -9.15 -24.42 -18.28
N GLY A 305 -8.33 -25.41 -17.91
CA GLY A 305 -7.73 -26.39 -18.82
C GLY A 305 -6.34 -26.04 -19.33
N ALA A 306 -5.67 -25.01 -18.79
CA ALA A 306 -4.28 -24.71 -19.15
C ALA A 306 -3.33 -25.78 -18.59
N GLU A 307 -2.15 -25.94 -19.19
CA GLU A 307 -1.14 -26.92 -18.75
C GLU A 307 0.25 -26.27 -18.57
N GLY A 308 1.14 -26.99 -17.89
CA GLY A 308 2.55 -26.63 -17.77
C GLY A 308 2.82 -25.21 -17.26
N ALA A 309 3.75 -24.53 -17.93
CA ALA A 309 4.27 -23.22 -17.53
C ALA A 309 3.27 -22.06 -17.74
N ALA A 310 2.23 -22.24 -18.57
CA ALA A 310 1.23 -21.22 -18.84
C ALA A 310 0.42 -20.84 -17.59
N ARG A 311 0.37 -21.72 -16.58
CA ARG A 311 -0.33 -21.51 -15.30
C ARG A 311 0.38 -20.55 -14.34
N GLY A 312 1.61 -20.13 -14.65
CA GLY A 312 2.40 -19.26 -13.76
C GLY A 312 2.05 -17.77 -13.89
N ALA A 313 1.62 -17.14 -12.79
CA ALA A 313 1.29 -15.70 -12.75
C ALA A 313 2.54 -14.81 -12.82
N VAL A 314 2.49 -13.73 -13.62
CA VAL A 314 3.45 -12.63 -13.57
C VAL A 314 2.96 -11.57 -12.59
N ILE A 315 3.78 -11.22 -11.60
CA ILE A 315 3.43 -10.30 -10.52
C ILE A 315 4.31 -9.06 -10.57
N HIS A 316 3.67 -7.90 -10.74
CA HIS A 316 4.23 -6.59 -10.45
C HIS A 316 3.80 -6.17 -9.04
N ALA A 317 4.73 -6.15 -8.09
CA ALA A 317 4.46 -5.68 -6.74
C ALA A 317 4.69 -4.17 -6.63
N VAL A 318 3.76 -3.45 -6.00
CA VAL A 318 3.89 -2.02 -5.70
C VAL A 318 3.78 -1.81 -4.21
N THR A 319 4.67 -1.05 -3.59
CA THR A 319 4.53 -0.72 -2.16
C THR A 319 3.23 0.06 -1.93
N ALA A 320 2.47 -0.32 -0.90
CA ALA A 320 1.10 0.14 -0.70
C ALA A 320 0.98 1.66 -0.55
N GLY A 321 -0.03 2.27 -1.18
CA GLY A 321 -0.38 3.68 -1.01
C GLY A 321 -0.84 4.03 0.42
N PRO A 322 -1.76 3.25 1.04
CA PRO A 322 -2.37 3.62 2.31
C PRO A 322 -1.39 3.75 3.48
N MET A 323 -0.26 3.03 3.43
CA MET A 323 0.75 3.09 4.49
C MET A 323 1.60 4.38 4.46
N MET A 324 1.53 5.17 3.39
CA MET A 324 2.30 6.42 3.28
C MET A 324 1.66 7.52 4.13
N SER A 325 2.48 8.29 4.85
CA SER A 325 2.05 9.48 5.60
C SER A 325 2.57 10.77 4.97
N ARG A 326 1.83 11.87 5.12
CA ARG A 326 2.31 13.25 4.88
C ARG A 326 3.13 13.76 6.05
N ARG A 327 2.74 13.38 7.27
CA ARG A 327 3.46 13.68 8.50
C ARG A 327 4.57 12.65 8.72
N ASP A 328 5.72 13.12 9.15
CA ASP A 328 6.98 12.39 9.27
C ASP A 328 7.27 11.49 8.05
N PRO A 329 7.38 12.08 6.83
CA PRO A 329 7.48 11.33 5.59
C PRO A 329 8.78 10.49 5.52
N TRP A 330 9.79 10.78 6.34
CA TRP A 330 11.01 9.98 6.44
C TRP A 330 10.74 8.55 6.92
N VAL A 331 9.72 8.35 7.76
CA VAL A 331 9.28 7.01 8.18
C VAL A 331 8.76 6.19 6.99
N ASN A 332 8.27 6.83 5.92
CA ASN A 332 7.87 6.13 4.71
C ASN A 332 9.03 5.37 4.06
N ILE A 333 10.30 5.81 4.26
CA ILE A 333 11.48 5.06 3.79
C ILE A 333 11.52 3.67 4.44
N LEU A 334 11.24 3.59 5.74
CA LEU A 334 11.22 2.33 6.47
C LEU A 334 10.06 1.45 6.01
N ARG A 335 8.85 2.02 5.87
CA ARG A 335 7.66 1.31 5.38
C ARG A 335 7.88 0.73 3.99
N ALA A 336 8.40 1.56 3.09
CA ALA A 336 8.67 1.20 1.71
C ALA A 336 9.79 0.14 1.61
N THR A 337 10.80 0.20 2.48
CA THR A 337 11.85 -0.83 2.58
C THR A 337 11.27 -2.17 3.02
N VAL A 338 10.39 -2.20 4.02
CA VAL A 338 9.73 -3.44 4.45
C VAL A 338 8.84 -4.02 3.34
N GLY A 339 8.08 -3.18 2.65
CA GLY A 339 7.26 -3.60 1.51
C GLY A 339 8.11 -4.16 0.35
N ALA A 340 9.22 -3.50 0.02
CA ALA A 340 10.16 -3.96 -1.02
C ALA A 340 10.83 -5.29 -0.63
N PHE A 341 11.25 -5.44 0.63
CA PHE A 341 11.79 -6.69 1.16
C PHE A 341 10.78 -7.83 1.01
N ALA A 342 9.54 -7.61 1.44
CA ALA A 342 8.48 -8.61 1.38
C ALA A 342 8.14 -9.01 -0.06
N ALA A 343 8.10 -8.04 -0.98
CA ALA A 343 7.88 -8.28 -2.40
C ALA A 343 9.03 -9.07 -3.06
N GLY A 344 10.28 -8.75 -2.72
CA GLY A 344 11.47 -9.46 -3.21
C GLY A 344 11.52 -10.90 -2.71
N VAL A 345 11.38 -11.12 -1.40
CA VAL A 345 11.33 -12.47 -0.80
C VAL A 345 10.12 -13.26 -1.27
N GLY A 346 8.97 -12.59 -1.44
CA GLY A 346 7.76 -13.15 -2.01
C GLY A 346 7.86 -13.47 -3.50
N GLY A 347 8.97 -13.15 -4.17
CA GLY A 347 9.24 -13.53 -5.56
C GLY A 347 8.39 -12.79 -6.59
N ALA A 348 8.23 -11.47 -6.45
CA ALA A 348 7.66 -10.62 -7.50
C ALA A 348 8.57 -10.58 -8.74
N ASP A 349 7.99 -10.49 -9.95
CA ASP A 349 8.74 -10.37 -11.20
C ASP A 349 9.25 -8.92 -11.40
N ALA A 350 8.48 -7.93 -10.95
CA ALA A 350 8.86 -6.51 -10.95
C ALA A 350 8.44 -5.84 -9.64
N ILE A 351 9.21 -4.86 -9.17
CA ILE A 351 8.89 -4.10 -7.96
C ILE A 351 8.94 -2.60 -8.24
N THR A 352 7.90 -1.90 -7.81
CA THR A 352 7.88 -0.43 -7.73
C THR A 352 7.76 0.02 -6.29
N VAL A 353 8.77 0.78 -5.84
CA VAL A 353 8.81 1.40 -4.53
C VAL A 353 8.31 2.84 -4.67
N ARG A 354 7.26 3.19 -3.93
CA ARG A 354 6.74 4.55 -3.86
C ARG A 354 7.77 5.43 -3.13
N PRO A 355 8.14 6.59 -3.69
CA PRO A 355 9.01 7.54 -3.03
C PRO A 355 8.44 8.01 -1.69
N PHE A 356 9.30 8.30 -0.72
CA PHE A 356 8.90 8.62 0.64
C PHE A 356 8.09 9.93 0.76
N ASP A 357 8.22 10.82 -0.22
CA ASP A 357 7.54 12.11 -0.35
C ASP A 357 6.32 12.06 -1.30
N ALA A 358 5.89 10.88 -1.76
CA ALA A 358 4.83 10.72 -2.75
C ALA A 358 3.46 11.29 -2.32
N THR A 359 3.27 11.56 -1.02
CA THR A 359 2.06 12.18 -0.45
C THR A 359 2.13 13.71 -0.39
N LEU A 360 3.30 14.31 -0.66
CA LEU A 360 3.55 15.75 -0.59
C LEU A 360 3.47 16.44 -1.96
N GLY A 361 3.72 15.71 -3.06
CA GLY A 361 3.75 16.27 -4.40
C GLY A 361 4.40 15.32 -5.40
N LEU A 362 5.01 15.88 -6.46
CA LEU A 362 5.86 15.07 -7.33
C LEU A 362 7.11 14.63 -6.55
N PRO A 363 7.60 13.40 -6.75
CA PRO A 363 8.80 12.94 -6.06
C PRO A 363 10.02 13.79 -6.41
N ALA A 364 10.78 14.24 -5.42
CA ALA A 364 12.05 14.91 -5.66
C ALA A 364 13.14 13.91 -6.12
N ASP A 365 14.27 14.43 -6.64
CA ASP A 365 15.43 13.62 -7.03
C ASP A 365 15.93 12.71 -5.91
N LEU A 366 16.00 13.22 -4.67
CA LEU A 366 16.43 12.45 -3.51
C LEU A 366 15.46 11.30 -3.22
N ALA A 367 14.15 11.55 -3.32
CA ALA A 367 13.14 10.55 -3.01
C ALA A 367 13.10 9.42 -4.04
N ARG A 368 13.21 9.77 -5.34
CA ARG A 368 13.41 8.78 -6.42
C ARG A 368 14.66 7.96 -6.21
N ARG A 369 15.79 8.62 -5.88
CA ARG A 369 17.06 7.96 -5.58
C ARG A 369 16.92 6.98 -4.42
N ILE A 370 16.25 7.36 -3.33
CA ILE A 370 16.05 6.48 -2.17
C ILE A 370 15.19 5.28 -2.57
N ALA A 371 14.07 5.49 -3.26
CA ALA A 371 13.19 4.41 -3.69
C ALA A 371 13.92 3.36 -4.56
N ARG A 372 14.74 3.80 -5.52
CA ARG A 372 15.58 2.92 -6.34
C ARG A 372 16.70 2.26 -5.52
N ASN A 373 17.43 3.03 -4.73
CA ASN A 373 18.57 2.52 -3.97
C ASN A 373 18.15 1.53 -2.88
N THR A 374 16.96 1.65 -2.30
CA THR A 374 16.40 0.62 -1.41
C THR A 374 16.38 -0.73 -2.11
N GLN A 375 15.93 -0.79 -3.36
CA GLN A 375 15.91 -2.05 -4.12
C GLN A 375 17.33 -2.53 -4.47
N LEU A 376 18.23 -1.63 -4.88
CA LEU A 376 19.62 -1.96 -5.18
C LEU A 376 20.35 -2.54 -3.95
N ILE A 377 20.18 -1.96 -2.76
CA ILE A 377 20.76 -2.48 -1.52
C ILE A 377 20.20 -3.87 -1.19
N LEU A 378 18.89 -4.07 -1.37
CA LEU A 378 18.25 -5.37 -1.15
C LEU A 378 18.75 -6.44 -2.14
N LYS A 379 19.00 -6.08 -3.41
CA LYS A 379 19.56 -6.98 -4.42
C LYS A 379 21.05 -7.22 -4.19
N GLU A 380 21.87 -6.18 -4.17
CA GLU A 380 23.33 -6.25 -4.34
C GLU A 380 24.10 -6.41 -3.02
N GLU A 381 23.59 -5.85 -1.92
CA GLU A 381 24.27 -5.92 -0.62
C GLU A 381 23.65 -7.01 0.27
N SER A 382 22.33 -7.07 0.32
CA SER A 382 21.58 -8.06 1.11
C SER A 382 21.43 -9.41 0.38
N ASN A 383 21.71 -9.46 -0.92
CA ASN A 383 21.70 -10.67 -1.74
C ASN A 383 20.38 -11.44 -1.73
N LEU A 384 19.24 -10.75 -1.56
CA LEU A 384 17.93 -11.40 -1.38
C LEU A 384 17.50 -12.23 -2.58
N HIS A 385 18.01 -11.91 -3.77
CA HIS A 385 17.68 -12.63 -5.00
C HIS A 385 18.50 -13.92 -5.21
N ARG A 386 19.54 -14.18 -4.40
CA ARG A 386 20.43 -15.33 -4.60
C ARG A 386 19.83 -16.67 -4.20
N VAL A 387 18.81 -16.68 -3.35
CA VAL A 387 18.07 -17.88 -2.93
C VAL A 387 16.62 -17.71 -3.36
N ILE A 388 16.11 -18.69 -4.11
CA ILE A 388 14.72 -18.67 -4.59
C ILE A 388 13.80 -19.08 -3.44
N ASP A 389 12.78 -18.27 -3.17
CA ASP A 389 11.81 -18.45 -2.08
C ASP A 389 12.51 -18.84 -0.76
N PRO A 390 13.33 -17.94 -0.18
CA PRO A 390 14.05 -18.22 1.06
C PRO A 390 13.10 -18.41 2.26
N ALA A 391 11.84 -18.01 2.10
CA ALA A 391 10.73 -18.28 3.02
C ALA A 391 10.23 -19.74 2.98
N GLY A 392 10.54 -20.50 1.93
CA GLY A 392 10.05 -21.86 1.72
C GLY A 392 10.49 -22.81 2.84
N GLY A 393 9.54 -23.56 3.39
CA GLY A 393 9.75 -24.47 4.51
C GLY A 393 9.65 -23.81 5.90
N ALA A 394 9.56 -22.48 6.00
CA ALA A 394 9.27 -21.82 7.27
C ALA A 394 7.81 -22.10 7.66
N TRP A 395 7.60 -22.86 8.74
CA TRP A 395 6.28 -23.33 9.17
C TRP A 395 5.23 -22.21 9.20
N ALA A 396 5.55 -21.07 9.81
CA ALA A 396 4.64 -19.93 9.89
C ALA A 396 4.24 -19.37 8.51
N LEU A 397 5.18 -19.24 7.58
CA LEU A 397 4.91 -18.67 6.26
C LEU A 397 4.20 -19.67 5.35
N GLU A 398 4.48 -20.97 5.47
CA GLU A 398 3.76 -22.01 4.74
C GLU A 398 2.30 -22.07 5.21
N THR A 399 2.06 -22.10 6.52
CA THR A 399 0.71 -22.09 7.09
C THR A 399 -0.03 -20.80 6.73
N LEU A 400 0.58 -19.63 6.92
CA LEU A 400 -0.04 -18.35 6.60
C LEU A 400 -0.38 -18.22 5.10
N SER A 401 0.50 -18.69 4.21
CA SER A 401 0.22 -18.69 2.77
C SER A 401 -0.98 -19.56 2.43
N ALA A 402 -1.06 -20.76 3.02
CA ALA A 402 -2.16 -21.69 2.77
C ALA A 402 -3.50 -21.19 3.34
N GLU A 403 -3.50 -20.65 4.56
CA GLU A 403 -4.69 -20.08 5.20
C GLU A 403 -5.19 -18.84 4.45
N LEU A 404 -4.28 -17.96 4.03
CA LEU A 404 -4.62 -16.79 3.22
C LEU A 404 -5.18 -17.21 1.86
N ALA A 405 -4.58 -18.21 1.21
CA ALA A 405 -5.10 -18.76 -0.04
C ALA A 405 -6.52 -19.33 0.14
N ALA A 406 -6.76 -20.09 1.20
CA ALA A 406 -8.08 -20.65 1.49
C ALA A 406 -9.13 -19.55 1.70
N ARG A 407 -8.82 -18.52 2.51
CA ARG A 407 -9.72 -17.40 2.75
C ARG A 407 -9.99 -16.60 1.46
N ALA A 408 -8.95 -16.30 0.68
CA ALA A 408 -9.10 -15.60 -0.60
C ALA A 408 -9.97 -16.41 -1.58
N TRP A 409 -9.83 -17.73 -1.61
CA TRP A 409 -10.66 -18.60 -2.46
C TRP A 409 -12.14 -18.58 -2.05
N GLU A 410 -12.44 -18.54 -0.75
CA GLU A 410 -13.82 -18.36 -0.26
C GLU A 410 -14.42 -17.04 -0.73
N THR A 411 -13.69 -15.93 -0.54
CA THR A 411 -14.11 -14.60 -0.99
C THR A 411 -14.27 -14.56 -2.52
N PHE A 412 -13.34 -15.15 -3.28
CA PHE A 412 -13.42 -15.23 -4.74
C PHE A 412 -14.69 -15.98 -5.20
N ARG A 413 -15.00 -17.12 -4.58
CA ARG A 413 -16.22 -17.87 -4.89
C ARG A 413 -17.50 -17.10 -4.58
N ASP A 414 -17.48 -16.25 -3.55
CA ASP A 414 -18.59 -15.39 -3.24
C ASP A 414 -18.78 -14.29 -4.31
N LEU A 415 -17.70 -13.63 -4.73
CA LEU A 415 -17.73 -12.66 -5.83
C LEU A 415 -18.27 -13.29 -7.12
N GLU A 416 -17.78 -14.48 -7.50
CA GLU A 416 -18.27 -15.17 -8.71
C GLU A 416 -19.75 -15.58 -8.60
N ARG A 417 -20.24 -15.95 -7.40
CA ARG A 417 -21.67 -16.24 -7.18
C ARG A 417 -22.55 -15.00 -7.38
N ARG A 418 -22.02 -13.81 -7.07
CA ARG A 418 -22.66 -12.51 -7.31
C ARG A 418 -22.50 -11.99 -8.75
N GLY A 419 -21.97 -12.80 -9.66
CA GLY A 419 -21.81 -12.44 -11.08
C GLY A 419 -20.40 -12.02 -11.48
N GLY A 420 -19.42 -12.15 -10.57
CA GLY A 420 -18.02 -11.80 -10.80
C GLY A 420 -17.75 -10.30 -10.67
N LEU A 421 -16.48 -9.92 -10.84
CA LEU A 421 -16.01 -8.54 -10.62
C LEU A 421 -16.81 -7.46 -11.37
N PRO A 422 -17.18 -7.62 -12.67
CA PRO A 422 -17.99 -6.63 -13.36
C PRO A 422 -19.34 -6.32 -12.68
N ALA A 423 -20.02 -7.36 -12.18
CA ALA A 423 -21.35 -7.21 -11.60
C ALA A 423 -21.31 -6.51 -10.24
N VAL A 424 -20.40 -6.95 -9.35
CA VAL A 424 -20.25 -6.39 -8.00
C VAL A 424 -19.68 -4.98 -7.97
N LEU A 425 -18.94 -4.58 -9.02
CA LEU A 425 -18.56 -3.19 -9.24
C LEU A 425 -19.80 -2.37 -9.61
N ALA A 426 -20.53 -2.81 -10.65
CA ALA A 426 -21.67 -2.06 -11.19
C ALA A 426 -22.81 -1.86 -10.17
N ASP A 427 -23.09 -2.86 -9.34
CA ASP A 427 -24.15 -2.79 -8.32
C ASP A 427 -23.72 -2.12 -7.01
N GLY A 428 -22.42 -1.80 -6.85
CA GLY A 428 -21.85 -1.15 -5.67
C GLY A 428 -21.58 -2.08 -4.49
N SER A 429 -21.93 -3.36 -4.55
CA SER A 429 -21.75 -4.30 -3.43
C SER A 429 -20.29 -4.52 -3.06
N LEU A 430 -19.36 -4.42 -4.02
CA LEU A 430 -17.93 -4.46 -3.71
C LEU A 430 -17.50 -3.22 -2.91
N ALA A 431 -18.01 -2.04 -3.24
CA ALA A 431 -17.69 -0.82 -2.50
C ALA A 431 -18.17 -0.92 -1.03
N ASP A 432 -19.35 -1.50 -0.80
CA ASP A 432 -19.88 -1.76 0.54
C ASP A 432 -18.99 -2.75 1.33
N ASP A 433 -18.56 -3.85 0.69
CA ASP A 433 -17.65 -4.84 1.30
C ASP A 433 -16.31 -4.19 1.73
N LEU A 434 -15.77 -3.29 0.91
CA LEU A 434 -14.52 -2.57 1.19
C LEU A 434 -14.70 -1.48 2.25
N ALA A 435 -15.83 -0.77 2.23
CA ALA A 435 -16.16 0.20 3.27
C ALA A 435 -16.31 -0.47 4.64
N GLN A 436 -16.83 -1.70 4.69
CA GLN A 436 -16.93 -2.46 5.93
C GLN A 436 -15.56 -2.83 6.50
N SER A 437 -14.64 -3.32 5.65
CA SER A 437 -13.27 -3.65 6.09
C SER A 437 -12.49 -2.39 6.49
N TRP A 438 -12.66 -1.28 5.76
CA TRP A 438 -12.10 0.01 6.14
C TRP A 438 -12.63 0.48 7.49
N ALA A 439 -13.94 0.46 7.72
CA ALA A 439 -14.53 0.90 8.98
C ALA A 439 -13.98 0.12 10.19
N ALA A 440 -13.77 -1.19 10.05
CA ALA A 440 -13.14 -2.00 11.09
C ALA A 440 -11.68 -1.57 11.36
N ARG A 441 -10.92 -1.27 10.30
CA ARG A 441 -9.53 -0.80 10.41
C ARG A 441 -9.43 0.61 10.97
N ALA A 442 -10.24 1.56 10.48
CA ALA A 442 -10.36 2.92 11.00
C ALA A 442 -10.67 2.91 12.51
N ALA A 443 -11.56 2.03 12.97
CA ALA A 443 -11.85 1.86 14.39
C ALA A 443 -10.64 1.34 15.21
N ALA A 444 -9.74 0.56 14.60
CA ALA A 444 -8.50 0.09 15.21
C ALA A 444 -7.42 1.19 15.23
N LEU A 445 -7.26 1.93 14.13
CA LEU A 445 -6.37 3.10 14.00
C LEU A 445 -6.74 4.18 15.02
N ALA A 446 -8.02 4.53 15.12
CA ALA A 446 -8.54 5.53 16.06
C ALA A 446 -8.26 5.21 17.54
N ARG A 447 -8.04 3.93 17.87
CA ARG A 447 -7.70 3.44 19.23
C ARG A 447 -6.22 3.08 19.40
N ARG A 448 -5.39 3.32 18.37
CA ARG A 448 -3.99 2.87 18.27
C ARG A 448 -3.79 1.37 18.50
N LYS A 449 -4.79 0.55 18.14
CA LYS A 449 -4.59 -0.91 18.05
C LYS A 449 -3.70 -1.26 16.86
N GLU A 450 -3.75 -0.42 15.83
CA GLU A 450 -2.81 -0.38 14.73
C GLU A 450 -2.14 0.99 14.76
N PRO A 451 -0.98 1.15 15.41
CA PRO A 451 -0.33 2.45 15.51
C PRO A 451 0.39 2.82 14.19
N VAL A 452 0.40 4.11 13.89
CA VAL A 452 1.12 4.71 12.76
C VAL A 452 2.28 5.55 13.30
N THR A 453 3.49 4.98 13.27
CA THR A 453 4.73 5.66 13.74
C THR A 453 4.96 6.99 13.01
N GLY A 454 5.36 8.03 13.74
CA GLY A 454 5.51 9.40 13.23
C GLY A 454 4.20 10.19 13.12
N VAL A 455 3.05 9.52 13.21
CA VAL A 455 1.72 10.14 13.08
C VAL A 455 0.90 9.95 14.36
N SER A 456 0.36 8.74 14.57
CA SER A 456 -0.41 8.42 15.77
C SER A 456 0.49 8.04 16.94
N GLU A 457 1.70 7.55 16.71
CA GLU A 457 2.67 7.27 17.77
C GLU A 457 4.02 7.89 17.44
N PHE A 458 4.66 8.47 18.46
CA PHE A 458 5.92 9.20 18.34
C PHE A 458 5.85 10.38 17.35
N PRO A 459 4.80 11.23 17.44
CA PRO A 459 4.68 12.41 16.59
C PRO A 459 5.80 13.42 16.87
N ASN A 460 6.18 14.18 15.86
CA ASN A 460 7.12 15.29 15.98
C ASN A 460 6.44 16.60 15.54
N LEU A 461 6.03 17.43 16.51
CA LEU A 461 5.36 18.70 16.24
C LEU A 461 6.27 19.71 15.53
N THR A 462 7.57 19.64 15.79
CA THR A 462 8.57 20.55 15.24
C THR A 462 9.22 20.01 13.97
N GLU A 463 8.62 18.99 13.34
CA GLU A 463 9.17 18.42 12.12
C GLU A 463 9.27 19.46 10.99
N GLU A 464 10.35 19.37 10.24
CA GLU A 464 10.52 20.10 8.98
C GLU A 464 10.21 19.13 7.84
N LEU A 465 9.15 19.44 7.09
CA LEU A 465 8.79 18.65 5.92
C LEU A 465 9.79 18.92 4.78
N PRO A 466 10.14 17.90 3.98
CA PRO A 466 10.85 18.12 2.72
C PRO A 466 10.10 19.13 1.86
N GLU A 467 10.83 19.99 1.14
CA GLU A 467 10.22 20.88 0.16
C GLU A 467 9.50 20.06 -0.91
N PRO A 468 8.18 20.20 -1.07
CA PRO A 468 7.45 19.47 -2.10
C PRO A 468 7.90 19.92 -3.49
N THR A 469 8.10 18.99 -4.42
CA THR A 469 8.26 19.37 -5.83
C THR A 469 6.87 19.71 -6.37
N PRO A 470 6.58 20.99 -6.70
CA PRO A 470 5.26 21.38 -7.16
C PRO A 470 5.00 20.74 -8.52
N ARG A 471 3.76 20.31 -8.74
CA ARG A 471 3.32 19.93 -10.09
C ARG A 471 3.08 21.21 -10.89
N PRO A 472 3.77 21.43 -12.03
CA PRO A 472 3.48 22.56 -12.91
C PRO A 472 2.02 22.53 -13.37
N ASP A 473 1.40 23.69 -13.55
CA ASP A 473 0.08 23.77 -14.17
C ASP A 473 0.15 23.19 -15.60
N PRO A 474 -0.56 22.10 -15.91
CA PRO A 474 -0.52 21.49 -17.24
C PRO A 474 -0.98 22.42 -18.36
N ALA A 475 -1.80 23.43 -18.05
CA ALA A 475 -2.23 24.45 -19.00
C ALA A 475 -1.08 25.40 -19.42
N SER A 476 -0.05 25.54 -18.58
CA SER A 476 1.15 26.33 -18.89
C SER A 476 2.14 25.63 -19.82
N LEU A 477 2.02 24.31 -19.99
CA LEU A 477 2.91 23.51 -20.83
C LEU A 477 2.44 23.53 -22.29
N PRO A 478 3.34 23.75 -23.26
CA PRO A 478 2.96 23.84 -24.67
C PRO A 478 2.41 22.51 -25.19
N ASP A 479 1.38 22.58 -26.03
CA ASP A 479 0.88 21.41 -26.76
C ASP A 479 1.77 21.12 -27.98
N SER A 480 1.97 19.84 -28.28
CA SER A 480 2.56 19.44 -29.56
C SER A 480 1.69 19.87 -30.74
N PRO A 481 2.22 20.59 -31.74
CA PRO A 481 1.46 20.86 -32.96
C PRO A 481 1.21 19.54 -33.73
N PRO A 482 0.13 19.46 -34.52
CA PRO A 482 -0.06 18.36 -35.46
C PRO A 482 1.05 18.37 -36.54
N PRO A 483 1.43 17.20 -37.08
CA PRO A 483 2.38 17.13 -38.18
C PRO A 483 1.80 17.78 -39.45
N ALA A 484 2.67 18.42 -40.24
CA ALA A 484 2.25 19.03 -41.50
C ALA A 484 1.81 17.96 -42.51
N GLY A 485 0.61 18.12 -43.07
CA GLY A 485 0.06 17.20 -44.09
C GLY A 485 -0.52 15.88 -43.53
N GLY A 486 -0.63 15.74 -42.21
CA GLY A 486 -1.31 14.60 -41.59
C GLY A 486 -2.83 14.76 -41.61
N GLU A 487 -3.54 13.81 -42.22
CA GLU A 487 -5.00 13.71 -42.19
C GLU A 487 -5.40 12.42 -41.45
N PRO A 488 -5.60 12.49 -40.11
CA PRO A 488 -5.94 11.30 -39.34
C PRO A 488 -7.38 10.83 -39.64
N ASP A 489 -7.52 9.57 -40.08
CA ASP A 489 -8.81 8.92 -40.25
C ASP A 489 -9.23 8.21 -38.96
N LEU A 490 -10.08 8.89 -38.18
CA LEU A 490 -10.64 8.30 -36.95
C LEU A 490 -11.80 7.32 -37.24
N ALA A 491 -12.37 7.32 -38.44
CA ALA A 491 -13.46 6.40 -38.79
C ALA A 491 -12.96 4.96 -38.97
N ALA A 492 -11.68 4.79 -39.35
CA ALA A 492 -11.04 3.49 -39.48
C ALA A 492 -11.05 2.66 -38.18
N LEU A 493 -11.11 3.31 -37.01
CA LEU A 493 -11.13 2.65 -35.70
C LEU A 493 -12.37 1.77 -35.50
N ALA A 494 -13.46 2.04 -36.21
CA ALA A 494 -14.67 1.22 -36.11
C ALA A 494 -14.48 -0.17 -36.75
N ALA A 495 -13.66 -0.27 -37.81
CA ALA A 495 -13.42 -1.51 -38.53
C ALA A 495 -12.19 -2.27 -37.99
N ASP A 496 -11.13 -1.55 -37.65
CA ASP A 496 -9.91 -2.09 -37.05
C ASP A 496 -9.48 -1.17 -35.89
N PRO A 497 -9.95 -1.41 -34.65
CA PRO A 497 -9.65 -0.56 -33.53
C PRO A 497 -8.15 -0.40 -33.25
N VAL A 498 -7.35 -1.45 -33.45
CA VAL A 498 -5.92 -1.45 -33.12
C VAL A 498 -5.11 -0.81 -34.25
N GLY A 499 -5.23 -1.34 -35.47
CA GLY A 499 -4.50 -0.83 -36.63
C GLY A 499 -4.95 0.56 -37.03
N GLY A 500 -6.26 0.85 -36.96
CA GLY A 500 -6.83 2.17 -37.18
C GLY A 500 -6.31 3.21 -36.18
N ALA A 501 -6.26 2.87 -34.89
CA ALA A 501 -5.70 3.78 -33.88
C ALA A 501 -4.20 4.04 -34.11
N ILE A 502 -3.41 3.00 -34.40
CA ILE A 502 -1.97 3.14 -34.74
C ILE A 502 -1.81 4.06 -35.97
N ALA A 503 -2.60 3.86 -37.01
CA ALA A 503 -2.54 4.65 -38.23
C ALA A 503 -2.93 6.12 -37.98
N ALA A 504 -4.01 6.37 -37.24
CA ALA A 504 -4.45 7.71 -36.89
C ALA A 504 -3.43 8.46 -36.04
N LEU A 505 -2.85 7.80 -35.02
CA LEU A 505 -1.80 8.38 -34.17
C LEU A 505 -0.53 8.70 -34.96
N LYS A 506 -0.13 7.80 -35.87
CA LYS A 506 0.98 8.04 -36.81
C LYS A 506 0.71 9.23 -37.74
N ALA A 507 -0.55 9.42 -38.17
CA ALA A 507 -0.98 10.56 -38.97
C ALA A 507 -1.16 11.86 -38.16
N GLY A 508 -0.91 11.85 -36.85
CA GLY A 508 -0.94 13.04 -36.00
C GLY A 508 -2.21 13.27 -35.20
N ALA A 509 -3.11 12.27 -35.11
CA ALA A 509 -4.26 12.32 -34.22
C ALA A 509 -3.80 12.58 -32.77
N ALA A 510 -4.59 13.37 -32.04
CA ALA A 510 -4.40 13.52 -30.61
C ALA A 510 -4.92 12.28 -29.86
N LEU A 511 -4.24 11.92 -28.78
CA LEU A 511 -4.56 10.76 -27.94
C LEU A 511 -5.99 10.84 -27.39
N ASP A 512 -6.41 12.03 -26.95
CA ASP A 512 -7.76 12.29 -26.46
C ASP A 512 -8.81 12.23 -27.58
N ALA A 513 -8.45 12.59 -28.82
CA ALA A 513 -9.33 12.43 -29.98
C ALA A 513 -9.54 10.95 -30.34
N VAL A 514 -8.49 10.12 -30.25
CA VAL A 514 -8.60 8.65 -30.42
C VAL A 514 -9.49 8.05 -29.33
N SER A 515 -9.30 8.43 -28.06
CA SER A 515 -10.19 8.01 -26.98
C SER A 515 -11.63 8.45 -27.19
N ALA A 516 -11.85 9.70 -27.64
CA ALA A 516 -13.18 10.23 -27.91
C ALA A 516 -13.87 9.52 -29.08
N ALA A 517 -13.13 9.13 -30.12
CA ALA A 517 -13.67 8.37 -31.26
C ALA A 517 -14.13 6.96 -30.87
N LEU A 518 -13.56 6.39 -29.81
CA LEU A 518 -13.92 5.08 -29.26
C LEU A 518 -14.96 5.16 -28.12
N ALA A 519 -15.32 6.38 -27.71
CA ALA A 519 -16.23 6.60 -26.60
C ALA A 519 -17.67 6.22 -26.99
N GLY A 520 -18.45 5.83 -25.98
CA GLY A 520 -19.85 5.44 -26.13
C GLY A 520 -20.69 5.88 -24.93
N ALA A 521 -21.88 5.30 -24.76
CA ALA A 521 -22.66 5.46 -23.54
C ALA A 521 -21.93 4.74 -22.39
N ALA A 522 -21.02 5.46 -21.73
CA ALA A 522 -20.11 4.89 -20.74
C ALA A 522 -20.83 4.31 -19.53
N ASP A 523 -20.30 3.21 -18.99
CA ASP A 523 -20.70 2.71 -17.68
C ASP A 523 -20.14 3.63 -16.59
N GLU A 524 -21.00 3.96 -15.62
CA GLU A 524 -20.67 4.71 -14.42
C GLU A 524 -21.06 3.89 -13.19
N LEU A 525 -20.17 3.85 -12.19
CA LEU A 525 -20.47 3.20 -10.92
C LEU A 525 -21.48 4.05 -10.16
N ALA A 526 -22.55 3.41 -9.67
CA ALA A 526 -23.55 4.09 -8.84
C ALA A 526 -22.95 4.72 -7.57
N SER A 527 -21.88 4.11 -7.03
CA SER A 527 -21.12 4.61 -5.89
C SER A 527 -20.12 5.72 -6.21
N GLY A 528 -19.88 6.01 -7.50
CA GLY A 528 -18.71 6.78 -7.94
C GLY A 528 -17.40 5.97 -7.82
N PRO A 529 -16.23 6.63 -7.97
CA PRO A 529 -14.92 5.97 -7.81
C PRO A 529 -14.75 5.41 -6.41
N LEU A 530 -14.01 4.31 -6.29
CA LEU A 530 -13.63 3.79 -4.99
C LEU A 530 -12.78 4.82 -4.22
N PRO A 531 -13.02 5.01 -2.91
CA PRO A 531 -12.28 5.97 -2.11
C PRO A 531 -10.81 5.55 -1.94
N SER A 532 -9.93 6.51 -1.65
CA SER A 532 -8.53 6.25 -1.31
C SER A 532 -8.25 6.76 0.09
N HIS A 533 -7.86 5.84 0.98
CA HIS A 533 -7.60 6.11 2.38
C HIS A 533 -6.10 6.00 2.72
N ARG A 534 -5.61 6.87 3.61
CA ARG A 534 -4.30 6.69 4.27
C ARG A 534 -4.50 6.32 5.74
N LEU A 535 -3.66 5.41 6.25
CA LEU A 535 -3.75 4.92 7.64
C LEU A 535 -3.66 6.04 8.68
N GLY A 536 -2.98 7.14 8.36
CA GLY A 536 -2.80 8.28 9.27
C GLY A 536 -3.78 9.44 9.07
N GLU A 537 -4.65 9.44 8.06
CA GLU A 537 -5.31 10.65 7.56
C GLU A 537 -6.11 11.43 8.61
N ASP A 538 -6.84 10.73 9.49
CA ASP A 538 -7.62 11.37 10.57
C ASP A 538 -6.73 12.11 11.57
N PHE A 539 -5.57 11.53 11.92
CA PHE A 539 -4.60 12.19 12.80
C PHE A 539 -3.90 13.35 12.08
N GLU A 540 -3.58 13.19 10.79
CA GLU A 540 -3.00 14.25 9.97
C GLU A 540 -3.92 15.46 9.88
N ALA A 541 -5.23 15.25 9.71
CA ALA A 541 -6.24 16.31 9.69
C ALA A 541 -6.27 17.12 11.00
N LEU A 542 -6.16 16.46 12.16
CA LEU A 542 -6.02 17.14 13.45
C LEU A 542 -4.71 17.95 13.52
N ARG A 543 -3.60 17.41 13.02
CA ARG A 543 -2.34 18.16 12.98
C ARG A 543 -2.39 19.36 12.04
N ASP A 544 -3.06 19.24 10.89
CA ASP A 544 -3.30 20.34 9.96
C ASP A 544 -4.10 21.48 10.63
N ALA A 545 -5.16 21.13 11.39
CA ALA A 545 -5.93 22.11 12.16
C ALA A 545 -5.11 22.80 13.25
N ALA A 546 -4.25 22.05 13.97
CA ALA A 546 -3.37 22.61 14.98
C ALA A 546 -2.30 23.55 14.39
N ASP A 547 -1.77 23.24 13.20
CA ASP A 547 -0.83 24.11 12.50
C ASP A 547 -1.51 25.40 12.01
N ALA A 548 -2.76 25.32 11.52
CA ALA A 548 -3.56 26.49 11.19
C ALA A 548 -3.82 27.36 12.43
N HIS A 549 -4.13 26.76 13.58
CA HIS A 549 -4.24 27.47 14.85
C HIS A 549 -2.94 28.17 15.22
N LYS A 550 -1.79 27.50 15.11
CA LYS A 550 -0.47 28.12 15.36
C LYS A 550 -0.20 29.30 14.43
N ALA A 551 -0.52 29.18 13.15
CA ALA A 551 -0.37 30.27 12.20
C ALA A 551 -1.21 31.49 12.59
N ALA A 552 -2.42 31.29 13.11
CA ALA A 552 -3.33 32.36 13.53
C ALA A 552 -3.01 32.97 14.91
N HIS A 553 -2.51 32.17 15.87
CA HIS A 553 -2.35 32.58 17.28
C HIS A 553 -0.90 32.64 17.77
N GLY A 554 0.07 32.25 16.94
CA GLY A 554 1.50 32.27 17.27
C GLY A 554 2.03 31.04 18.02
N ALA A 555 1.16 30.16 18.52
CA ALA A 555 1.52 28.93 19.22
C ALA A 555 0.53 27.80 18.93
N TRP A 556 1.01 26.55 19.02
CA TRP A 556 0.13 25.38 18.99
C TRP A 556 -0.84 25.40 20.18
N PRO A 557 -2.01 24.75 20.07
CA PRO A 557 -2.85 24.49 21.24
C PRO A 557 -2.05 23.72 22.29
N GLY A 558 -2.09 24.17 23.54
CA GLY A 558 -1.29 23.60 24.63
C GLY A 558 -2.12 22.82 25.65
N ILE A 559 -1.54 21.75 26.19
CA ILE A 559 -2.05 21.00 27.35
C ILE A 559 -0.98 20.88 28.43
N PHE A 560 -1.29 21.32 29.65
CA PHE A 560 -0.35 21.27 30.77
C PHE A 560 -0.28 19.87 31.40
N SER A 561 0.93 19.33 31.55
CA SER A 561 1.16 18.03 32.21
C SER A 561 1.36 18.22 33.71
N ALA A 562 0.30 18.03 34.50
CA ALA A 562 0.33 18.07 35.96
C ALA A 562 0.91 16.75 36.51
N ASN A 563 2.22 16.77 36.78
CA ASN A 563 2.99 15.60 37.18
C ASN A 563 2.99 15.43 38.71
N LEU A 564 2.51 14.28 39.19
CA LEU A 564 2.41 13.98 40.62
C LEU A 564 3.68 13.30 41.12
N GLY A 565 4.33 13.91 42.11
CA GLY A 565 5.47 13.32 42.81
C GLY A 565 6.76 13.20 41.98
N PRO A 566 7.73 12.39 42.46
CA PRO A 566 9.00 12.16 41.80
C PRO A 566 8.90 11.64 40.35
N VAL A 567 9.94 11.87 39.55
CA VAL A 567 10.03 11.47 38.13
C VAL A 567 9.64 10.02 37.89
N ALA A 568 10.10 9.09 38.74
CA ALA A 568 9.80 7.66 38.62
C ALA A 568 8.30 7.32 38.72
N GLU A 569 7.51 8.17 39.37
CA GLU A 569 6.09 7.94 39.61
C GLU A 569 5.19 8.44 38.48
N HIS A 570 5.63 9.45 37.69
CA HIS A 570 4.80 10.04 36.64
C HIS A 570 5.33 9.84 35.20
N THR A 571 6.62 9.58 35.00
CA THR A 571 7.26 9.61 33.65
C THR A 571 6.56 8.73 32.62
N ALA A 572 6.15 7.51 32.99
CA ALA A 572 5.48 6.60 32.05
C ALA A 572 4.15 7.17 31.53
N ARG A 573 3.32 7.72 32.43
CA ARG A 573 2.02 8.32 32.09
C ARG A 573 2.15 9.67 31.42
N ALA A 574 3.11 10.50 31.86
CA ALA A 574 3.43 11.77 31.21
C ALA A 574 3.92 11.57 29.77
N THR A 575 4.79 10.58 29.54
CA THR A 575 5.27 10.24 28.19
C THR A 575 4.13 9.72 27.30
N PHE A 576 3.27 8.85 27.84
CA PHE A 576 2.08 8.38 27.15
C PHE A 576 1.13 9.53 26.80
N ALA A 577 0.85 10.43 27.75
CA ALA A 577 -0.01 11.60 27.56
C ALA A 577 0.56 12.54 26.50
N ARG A 578 1.84 12.88 26.56
CA ARG A 578 2.52 13.68 25.53
C ARG A 578 2.35 13.06 24.14
N ASN A 579 2.73 11.79 24.00
CA ASN A 579 2.59 11.05 22.75
C ASN A 579 1.12 10.99 22.26
N LEU A 580 0.16 10.96 23.20
CA LEU A 580 -1.26 11.00 22.89
C LEU A 580 -1.67 12.34 22.28
N PHE A 581 -1.44 13.43 22.99
CA PHE A 581 -1.91 14.77 22.63
C PHE A 581 -1.16 15.36 21.42
N GLU A 582 0.15 15.13 21.33
CA GLU A 582 0.95 15.63 20.20
C GLU A 582 0.56 14.95 18.88
N ALA A 583 -0.06 13.76 18.91
CA ALA A 583 -0.56 13.13 17.69
C ALA A 583 -1.75 13.89 17.08
N GLY A 584 -2.47 14.66 17.90
CA GLY A 584 -3.47 15.62 17.44
C GLY A 584 -2.93 17.04 17.31
N GLY A 585 -1.62 17.26 17.33
CA GLY A 585 -1.06 18.61 17.22
C GLY A 585 -1.14 19.46 18.50
N VAL A 586 -1.55 18.87 19.63
CA VAL A 586 -1.64 19.58 20.92
C VAL A 586 -0.33 19.44 21.68
N GLN A 587 0.36 20.56 21.87
CA GLN A 587 1.67 20.61 22.52
C GLN A 587 1.54 20.30 24.02
N ALA A 588 2.27 19.29 24.49
CA ALA A 588 2.35 19.00 25.91
C ALA A 588 3.32 19.97 26.60
N LEU A 589 2.80 20.84 27.45
CA LEU A 589 3.57 21.79 28.24
C LEU A 589 4.01 21.11 29.54
N PRO A 590 5.33 21.04 29.83
CA PRO A 590 5.82 20.28 30.97
C PRO A 590 5.48 20.97 32.30
N GLY A 591 4.98 20.19 33.26
CA GLY A 591 4.89 20.60 34.67
C GLY A 591 6.01 19.99 35.52
N SER A 592 6.34 20.65 36.64
CA SER A 592 7.22 20.09 37.66
C SER A 592 6.53 18.92 38.38
N GLY A 593 7.33 17.96 38.85
CA GLY A 593 6.83 16.91 39.74
C GLY A 593 6.57 17.49 41.11
N ALA A 594 5.30 17.66 41.48
CA ALA A 594 4.88 18.26 42.75
C ALA A 594 3.79 17.40 43.42
N THR A 595 3.66 17.56 44.74
CA THR A 595 2.58 16.92 45.52
C THR A 595 1.62 17.94 46.11
N ASP A 596 1.95 19.24 46.06
CA ASP A 596 1.08 20.32 46.50
C ASP A 596 0.12 20.74 45.36
N PRO A 597 -1.21 20.60 45.53
CA PRO A 597 -2.18 21.07 44.55
C PRO A 597 -2.06 22.56 44.21
N ALA A 598 -1.67 23.41 45.16
CA ALA A 598 -1.53 24.85 44.93
C ALA A 598 -0.34 25.17 44.02
N GLU A 599 0.77 24.44 44.18
CA GLU A 599 1.94 24.56 43.31
C GLU A 599 1.59 24.17 41.86
N LEU A 600 0.89 23.06 41.67
CA LEU A 600 0.45 22.59 40.35
C LEU A 600 -0.54 23.54 39.70
N ALA A 601 -1.48 24.10 40.47
CA ALA A 601 -2.44 25.09 39.98
C ALA A 601 -1.76 26.40 39.53
N LYS A 602 -0.75 26.85 40.27
CA LYS A 602 0.06 28.00 39.88
C LYS A 602 0.86 27.72 38.60
N ALA A 603 1.55 26.58 38.53
CA ALA A 603 2.30 26.18 37.34
C ALA A 603 1.40 26.04 36.10
N PHE A 604 0.17 25.54 36.28
CA PHE A 604 -0.85 25.53 35.22
C PHE A 604 -1.19 26.95 34.73
N ALA A 605 -1.48 27.88 35.65
CA ALA A 605 -1.79 29.26 35.28
C ALA A 605 -0.61 29.94 34.56
N ASP A 606 0.61 29.74 35.04
CA ASP A 606 1.84 30.28 34.46
C ASP A 606 2.12 29.71 33.04
N SER A 607 1.62 28.50 32.74
CA SER A 607 1.77 27.87 31.42
C SER A 607 0.92 28.51 30.31
N GLY A 608 -0.14 29.24 30.67
CA GLY A 608 -1.11 29.78 29.72
C GLY A 608 -2.00 28.73 29.03
N ALA A 609 -1.90 27.46 29.41
CA ALA A 609 -2.74 26.40 28.86
C ALA A 609 -4.22 26.57 29.29
N GLN A 610 -5.14 26.12 28.44
CA GLN A 610 -6.57 26.04 28.78
C GLN A 610 -6.99 24.62 29.20
N ALA A 611 -6.14 23.63 28.94
CA ALA A 611 -6.36 22.23 29.27
C ALA A 611 -5.18 21.68 30.10
N ALA A 612 -5.45 20.66 30.91
CA ALA A 612 -4.43 19.95 31.69
C ALA A 612 -4.66 18.44 31.69
N VAL A 613 -3.59 17.68 31.95
CA VAL A 613 -3.63 16.24 32.19
C VAL A 613 -2.89 15.89 33.48
N ILE A 614 -3.54 15.14 34.37
CA ILE A 614 -2.93 14.63 35.61
C ILE A 614 -2.19 13.34 35.30
N CYS A 615 -0.92 13.26 35.70
CA CYS A 615 -0.04 12.12 35.46
C CYS A 615 0.68 11.72 36.76
N GLY A 616 0.42 10.52 37.26
CA GLY A 616 1.07 9.92 38.44
C GLY A 616 0.78 8.43 38.50
N ASN A 617 1.35 7.67 39.43
CA ASN A 617 1.02 6.25 39.61
C ASN A 617 -0.33 6.07 40.34
N ASP A 618 -0.79 4.83 40.51
CA ASP A 618 -2.11 4.57 41.13
C ASP A 618 -2.17 5.02 42.59
N ALA A 619 -1.10 4.82 43.36
CA ALA A 619 -1.01 5.29 44.75
C ALA A 619 -1.16 6.82 44.86
N ARG A 620 -0.58 7.58 43.93
CA ARG A 620 -0.76 9.04 43.89
C ARG A 620 -2.15 9.47 43.51
N TYR A 621 -2.87 8.70 42.72
CA TYR A 621 -4.25 9.04 42.37
C TYR A 621 -5.20 8.88 43.55
N GLU A 622 -5.00 7.88 44.39
CA GLU A 622 -5.76 7.70 45.64
C GLU A 622 -5.63 8.92 46.57
N GLU A 623 -4.43 9.49 46.67
CA GLU A 623 -4.14 10.62 47.56
C GLU A 623 -4.46 11.99 46.93
N LEU A 624 -4.09 12.20 45.66
CA LEU A 624 -3.94 13.53 45.09
C LEU A 624 -4.86 13.83 43.90
N ALA A 625 -5.54 12.85 43.29
CA ALA A 625 -6.33 13.10 42.07
C ALA A 625 -7.44 14.14 42.29
N VAL A 626 -8.23 13.98 43.36
CA VAL A 626 -9.33 14.90 43.71
C VAL A 626 -8.83 16.31 44.07
N PRO A 627 -7.91 16.50 45.04
CA PRO A 627 -7.48 17.85 45.43
C PRO A 627 -6.74 18.57 44.29
N VAL A 628 -5.94 17.87 43.47
CA VAL A 628 -5.29 18.46 42.30
C VAL A 628 -6.30 18.85 41.22
N ALA A 629 -7.29 18.00 40.95
CA ALA A 629 -8.34 18.32 39.97
C ALA A 629 -9.11 19.59 40.34
N GLN A 630 -9.53 19.70 41.60
CA GLN A 630 -10.22 20.87 42.12
C GLN A 630 -9.35 22.13 42.04
N ALA A 631 -8.06 22.04 42.38
CA ALA A 631 -7.13 23.16 42.30
C ALA A 631 -6.90 23.63 40.85
N LEU A 632 -6.76 22.72 39.89
CA LEU A 632 -6.62 23.04 38.47
C LEU A 632 -7.90 23.69 37.90
N LYS A 633 -9.09 23.18 38.27
CA LYS A 633 -10.37 23.80 37.88
C LYS A 633 -10.54 25.19 38.46
N ALA A 634 -10.17 25.39 39.74
CA ALA A 634 -10.18 26.71 40.38
C ALA A 634 -9.21 27.69 39.71
N ALA A 635 -8.10 27.21 39.15
CA ALA A 635 -7.14 27.99 38.36
C ALA A 635 -7.59 28.26 36.90
N GLY A 636 -8.82 27.85 36.51
CA GLY A 636 -9.39 28.15 35.20
C GLY A 636 -9.21 27.06 34.14
N CYS A 637 -8.80 25.85 34.52
CA CYS A 637 -8.70 24.72 33.59
C CYS A 637 -10.06 24.38 32.96
N LYS A 638 -10.19 24.57 31.64
CA LYS A 638 -11.43 24.29 30.90
C LYS A 638 -11.63 22.80 30.68
N VAL A 639 -10.56 22.08 30.34
CA VAL A 639 -10.61 20.64 30.04
C VAL A 639 -9.53 19.91 30.83
N LEU A 640 -9.94 18.95 31.66
CA LEU A 640 -9.05 18.20 32.55
C LEU A 640 -9.09 16.71 32.24
N TYR A 641 -7.95 16.13 31.88
CA TYR A 641 -7.79 14.69 31.72
C TYR A 641 -7.00 14.07 32.87
N LEU A 642 -7.12 12.76 33.05
CA LEU A 642 -6.24 11.96 33.90
C LEU A 642 -5.71 10.74 33.12
N ALA A 643 -4.40 10.50 33.21
CA ALA A 643 -3.74 9.39 32.51
C ALA A 643 -3.82 8.08 33.33
N GLY A 644 -4.85 7.28 33.10
CA GLY A 644 -5.13 6.05 33.83
C GLY A 644 -6.55 5.57 33.62
N LYS A 645 -6.85 4.34 34.06
CA LYS A 645 -8.24 3.86 34.11
C LYS A 645 -8.85 4.25 35.46
N PRO A 646 -10.08 4.79 35.49
CA PRO A 646 -10.66 5.30 36.73
C PRO A 646 -11.15 4.21 37.70
N GLY A 647 -11.49 3.03 37.20
CA GLY A 647 -11.96 1.93 38.05
C GLY A 647 -13.19 2.36 38.87
N GLU A 648 -13.19 2.03 40.16
CA GLU A 648 -14.28 2.38 41.08
C GLU A 648 -14.29 3.88 41.43
N ALA A 649 -13.19 4.60 41.21
CA ALA A 649 -13.04 6.02 41.56
C ALA A 649 -13.61 6.98 40.50
N GLU A 650 -14.21 6.49 39.41
CA GLU A 650 -14.67 7.32 38.29
C GLU A 650 -15.66 8.41 38.72
N ALA A 651 -16.64 8.07 39.55
CA ALA A 651 -17.67 9.01 39.99
C ALA A 651 -17.05 10.18 40.77
N ASP A 652 -16.16 9.88 41.71
CA ASP A 652 -15.49 10.89 42.54
C ASP A 652 -14.55 11.77 41.72
N TRP A 653 -13.80 11.18 40.81
CA TRP A 653 -12.88 11.89 39.92
C TRP A 653 -13.61 12.83 38.96
N ARG A 654 -14.75 12.40 38.41
CA ARG A 654 -15.62 13.26 37.60
C ARG A 654 -16.24 14.39 38.41
N ALA A 655 -16.71 14.10 39.64
CA ALA A 655 -17.25 15.12 40.53
C ALA A 655 -16.20 16.17 40.93
N ALA A 656 -14.92 15.77 41.02
CA ALA A 656 -13.79 16.67 41.24
C ALA A 656 -13.43 17.53 40.01
N GLY A 657 -14.03 17.26 38.85
CA GLY A 657 -13.86 18.03 37.62
C GLY A 657 -13.01 17.37 36.55
N ILE A 658 -12.64 16.08 36.66
CA ILE A 658 -11.95 15.38 35.58
C ILE A 658 -12.96 15.06 34.45
N ASP A 659 -12.73 15.65 33.27
CA ASP A 659 -13.59 15.54 32.09
C ASP A 659 -13.44 14.19 31.39
N GLY A 660 -12.23 13.61 31.38
CA GLY A 660 -11.95 12.37 30.68
C GLY A 660 -10.70 11.63 31.15
N PHE A 661 -10.55 10.41 30.67
CA PHE A 661 -9.49 9.49 31.06
C PHE A 661 -8.76 8.97 29.82
N ILE A 662 -7.43 9.01 29.83
CA ILE A 662 -6.61 8.47 28.74
C ILE A 662 -5.84 7.24 29.21
N HIS A 663 -5.87 6.17 28.42
CA HIS A 663 -5.19 4.92 28.73
C HIS A 663 -4.95 4.10 27.45
N LEU A 664 -4.08 3.10 27.55
CA LEU A 664 -3.84 2.16 26.45
C LEU A 664 -5.16 1.50 26.00
N GLY A 665 -5.41 1.50 24.68
CA GLY A 665 -6.63 0.97 24.08
C GLY A 665 -7.88 1.85 24.25
N GLY A 666 -7.74 3.07 24.79
CA GLY A 666 -8.82 4.07 24.83
C GLY A 666 -9.12 4.69 23.45
N PRO A 667 -10.22 5.46 23.32
CA PRO A 667 -10.63 6.08 22.06
C PRO A 667 -9.81 7.35 21.77
N VAL A 668 -8.57 7.17 21.32
CA VAL A 668 -7.61 8.29 21.17
C VAL A 668 -8.11 9.37 20.24
N LEU A 669 -8.60 9.01 19.05
CA LEU A 669 -9.07 10.00 18.08
C LEU A 669 -10.26 10.81 18.61
N GLU A 670 -11.20 10.15 19.29
CA GLU A 670 -12.35 10.82 19.93
C GLU A 670 -11.91 11.83 21.00
N VAL A 671 -10.93 11.45 21.83
CA VAL A 671 -10.34 12.34 22.84
C VAL A 671 -9.72 13.58 22.20
N LEU A 672 -8.97 13.40 21.11
CA LEU A 672 -8.29 14.50 20.42
C LEU A 672 -9.29 15.42 19.71
N THR A 673 -10.28 14.86 19.02
CA THR A 673 -11.33 15.64 18.35
C THR A 673 -12.17 16.43 19.36
N ASP A 674 -12.53 15.83 20.51
CA ASP A 674 -13.26 16.56 21.56
C ASP A 674 -12.40 17.68 22.17
N LEU A 675 -11.10 17.44 22.38
CA LEU A 675 -10.17 18.45 22.88
C LEU A 675 -10.03 19.62 21.89
N HIS A 676 -9.89 19.34 20.59
CA HIS A 676 -9.87 20.36 19.53
C HIS A 676 -11.12 21.25 19.57
N ALA A 677 -12.29 20.64 19.67
CA ALA A 677 -13.57 21.36 19.75
C ALA A 677 -13.65 22.24 21.00
N ARG A 678 -13.23 21.75 22.17
CA ARG A 678 -13.25 22.52 23.42
C ARG A 678 -12.21 23.63 23.48
N LEU A 679 -11.09 23.48 22.78
CA LEU A 679 -10.06 24.51 22.65
C LEU A 679 -10.36 25.53 21.53
N GLY A 680 -11.38 25.30 20.71
CA GLY A 680 -11.71 26.16 19.57
C GLY A 680 -10.70 26.06 18.42
N VAL A 681 -10.03 24.90 18.28
CA VAL A 681 -9.08 24.64 17.18
C VAL A 681 -9.81 24.24 15.90
N ALA A 682 -10.82 23.37 16.01
CA ALA A 682 -11.68 22.93 14.90
C ALA A 682 -13.07 22.57 15.45
N ALA A 683 -14.14 22.76 14.69
CA ALA A 683 -15.48 22.39 15.14
C ALA A 683 -15.70 20.87 15.11
N LYS A 684 -16.61 20.38 15.96
CA LYS A 684 -16.96 18.95 16.03
C LYS A 684 -17.63 18.52 14.72
N GLY A 685 -16.86 17.89 13.82
CA GLY A 685 -17.33 17.42 12.51
C GLY A 685 -16.68 18.07 11.29
N GLU A 686 -15.80 19.06 11.45
CA GLU A 686 -15.04 19.67 10.33
C GLU A 686 -13.88 18.79 9.81
N THR A 687 -13.60 17.66 10.46
CA THR A 687 -12.53 16.71 10.11
C THR A 687 -13.05 15.44 9.42
N ARG A 688 -14.06 15.53 8.54
CA ARG A 688 -14.53 14.40 7.72
C ARG A 688 -14.66 14.77 6.26
#